data_AF-A0AAE6Z1I1-F1
#
_entry.id   AF-A0AAE6Z1I1-F1
#
_cell.length_a   1.000
_cell.length_b   1.000
_cell.length_c   1.000
_cell.angle_alpha   90.00
_cell.angle_beta   90.00
_cell.angle_gamma   90.00
#
_symmetry.space_group_name_H-M   'P 1'
#
loop_
_entity.id
_entity.type
_entity.pdbx_description
1 polymer ?
#
loop_
_entity_poly.entity_id
_entity_poly.type
_entity_poly.pdbx_seq_one_letter_code
_entity_poly.pdbx_strand_id
1 'polypeptide(L)'
;MWYKIGGLSLFSGSKVVLGNNTLWADKNNGVIAGGMLLIFADCSIKIYEIASVVSDTELMLASEYSGCTANGVHYAIPVFGSNDTFDHAAYVAQIAAMLAGYQSQLTQWKQVLTERGQVTLTDNSGQSVVVKTLPDLTDAVSRMMDKTLNGADIPDKAQFVANLGLSDVVHKSDLANHTHTASQITDFTDAVRKVLVATLAAGQGVSLNYDTTSNQLVVSATGSNSSGGNNDGGNSSGGRDYTVVTQSITTVTSPVVFRINNQTTYAYDAYALKEEVGSKTQVLLDDFDAKSASLYNTTGDLIFDGVMRPYANETLNTVQDGAFYSAPIRSAGKDVSFDLIPDSLVSGLTSASSMPGVTVSQSSSAKGAEVVWQGWYAFDNNPRTIWASESPLPQWLSVKFSDLKAVTVYSISSSPFGGGVAPTSWKVQGSNDDGVTWTDVDSRTGISWGSAAVQTFKLAAPAQFKAYRFYCTAVSGQFATTVGIAEWTLFNDNKKFLVQADDGAFYTVANGVLTQVTAPASAADITATGFSSSGKITEAVLAGKKLLKLVSDFPASCRVIYSPYPQIAIQKLVTKANSWSSLVSVVSTYTQSGTGNIRVAVSRNGTDWSVWNGSAWSSIGALAVDTTSATKLIGSGMLLSSVAAITSAQWAMLYTNTSGVPDGISFAFAIDLPVAATDVASMDNLSLTITASAWKLQTPAEVEIRWYRDQVTFKPASTGNYKFAYQRP
;
A
#
# COMPACT_ATOMS: atom_id res chain seq x y z
N MET A 1 10.08 -21.46 23.75
CA MET A 1 11.23 -22.37 23.89
C MET A 1 11.88 -22.14 25.26
N TRP A 2 12.86 -22.94 25.66
CA TRP A 2 13.49 -22.81 26.98
C TRP A 2 15.02 -22.85 26.86
N TYR A 3 15.71 -21.85 27.41
CA TYR A 3 17.17 -21.89 27.60
C TYR A 3 17.50 -22.64 28.89
N LYS A 4 18.33 -23.68 28.80
CA LYS A 4 18.65 -24.61 29.90
C LYS A 4 20.13 -25.01 29.94
N ILE A 5 20.98 -24.35 29.15
CA ILE A 5 22.39 -24.72 29.02
C ILE A 5 23.13 -24.25 30.28
N GLY A 6 23.99 -25.10 30.85
CA GLY A 6 24.76 -24.79 32.06
C GLY A 6 24.00 -25.03 33.37
N GLY A 7 24.54 -24.50 34.48
CA GLY A 7 23.94 -24.61 35.82
C GLY A 7 24.19 -23.37 36.69
N LEU A 8 23.42 -23.21 37.77
CA LEU A 8 23.48 -22.00 38.61
C LEU A 8 24.24 -22.24 39.92
N SER A 9 24.98 -21.21 40.37
CA SER A 9 25.35 -20.97 41.76
C SER A 9 24.47 -19.87 42.33
N LEU A 10 23.80 -20.20 43.43
CA LEU A 10 22.83 -19.37 44.13
C LEU A 10 23.32 -19.11 45.55
N PHE A 11 23.12 -17.90 46.05
CA PHE A 11 23.52 -17.50 47.40
C PHE A 11 22.29 -17.01 48.16
N SER A 12 22.03 -17.60 49.33
CA SER A 12 20.89 -17.19 50.16
C SER A 12 20.96 -15.70 50.49
N GLY A 13 19.84 -14.98 50.27
CA GLY A 13 19.75 -13.54 50.50
C GLY A 13 20.44 -12.66 49.46
N SER A 14 20.98 -13.24 48.37
CA SER A 14 21.62 -12.47 47.29
C SER A 14 20.68 -12.28 46.09
N LYS A 15 20.84 -11.16 45.38
CA LYS A 15 20.24 -10.96 44.05
C LYS A 15 21.11 -11.49 42.91
N VAL A 16 22.38 -11.81 43.19
CA VAL A 16 23.33 -12.27 42.19
C VAL A 16 23.18 -13.78 41.98
N VAL A 17 23.07 -14.17 40.71
CA VAL A 17 23.07 -15.56 40.27
C VAL A 17 24.23 -15.76 39.32
N LEU A 18 25.11 -16.71 39.64
CA LEU A 18 26.25 -17.03 38.79
C LEU A 18 25.95 -18.27 37.95
N GLY A 19 26.22 -18.20 36.66
CA GLY A 19 26.09 -19.29 35.71
C GLY A 19 27.42 -19.99 35.48
N ASN A 20 27.38 -21.31 35.35
CA ASN A 20 28.51 -22.12 34.91
C ASN A 20 28.17 -22.73 33.53
N ASN A 21 29.05 -22.52 32.54
CA ASN A 21 28.82 -22.90 31.13
C ASN A 21 27.52 -22.33 30.54
N THR A 22 27.20 -21.08 30.87
CA THR A 22 26.05 -20.34 30.34
C THR A 22 26.52 -19.29 29.33
N LEU A 23 25.63 -18.89 28.42
CA LEU A 23 25.84 -17.88 27.38
C LEU A 23 24.65 -16.91 27.37
N TRP A 24 24.38 -16.28 28.52
CA TRP A 24 23.20 -15.43 28.70
C TRP A 24 23.26 -14.08 27.98
N ALA A 25 24.46 -13.55 27.70
CA ALA A 25 24.62 -12.29 26.99
C ALA A 25 24.60 -12.47 25.46
N ASP A 26 24.74 -13.70 24.95
CA ASP A 26 24.49 -14.01 23.54
C ASP A 26 23.01 -13.81 23.20
N LYS A 27 22.74 -12.78 22.40
CA LYS A 27 21.39 -12.36 22.00
C LYS A 27 20.62 -13.46 21.26
N ASN A 28 21.31 -14.42 20.62
CA ASN A 28 20.64 -15.54 19.94
C ASN A 28 19.97 -16.51 20.92
N ASN A 29 20.36 -16.50 22.19
CA ASN A 29 19.79 -17.35 23.23
C ASN A 29 18.54 -16.76 23.89
N GLY A 30 18.19 -15.50 23.59
CA GLY A 30 16.91 -14.89 23.97
C GLY A 30 16.71 -14.62 25.48
N VAL A 31 17.79 -14.60 26.27
CA VAL A 31 17.73 -14.25 27.71
C VAL A 31 17.75 -12.73 27.86
N ILE A 32 16.79 -12.18 28.59
CA ILE A 32 16.58 -10.71 28.70
C ILE A 32 16.22 -10.28 30.13
N ALA A 33 16.47 -9.00 30.42
CA ALA A 33 15.92 -8.33 31.59
C ALA A 33 14.38 -8.26 31.50
N GLY A 34 13.68 -8.38 32.64
CA GLY A 34 12.24 -8.60 32.73
C GLY A 34 11.80 -10.04 32.41
N GLY A 35 12.75 -10.91 32.02
CA GLY A 35 12.50 -12.33 31.77
C GLY A 35 12.33 -13.15 33.05
N MET A 36 11.76 -14.34 32.91
CA MET A 36 11.51 -15.25 34.03
C MET A 36 12.64 -16.27 34.18
N LEU A 37 13.11 -16.52 35.40
CA LEU A 37 14.04 -17.58 35.75
C LEU A 37 13.34 -18.63 36.63
N LEU A 38 13.25 -19.87 36.14
CA LEU A 38 12.78 -21.02 36.91
C LEU A 38 13.98 -21.76 37.48
N ILE A 39 14.00 -21.93 38.80
CA ILE A 39 15.06 -22.64 39.53
C ILE A 39 14.47 -23.94 40.08
N PHE A 40 15.07 -25.07 39.72
CA PHE A 40 14.66 -26.40 40.16
C PHE A 40 15.54 -26.84 41.35
N ALA A 41 15.12 -26.50 42.58
CA ALA A 41 15.84 -26.84 43.82
C ALA A 41 14.85 -27.25 44.92
N ASP A 42 15.31 -28.05 45.90
CA ASP A 42 14.51 -28.43 47.09
C ASP A 42 13.14 -29.08 46.78
N CYS A 43 13.10 -30.01 45.82
CA CYS A 43 11.86 -30.70 45.39
C CYS A 43 10.69 -29.77 44.99
N SER A 44 10.99 -28.50 44.69
CA SER A 44 10.02 -27.46 44.30
C SER A 44 10.58 -26.59 43.17
N ILE A 45 9.72 -25.84 42.48
CA ILE A 45 10.12 -24.88 41.46
C ILE A 45 9.98 -23.49 42.05
N LYS A 46 11.07 -22.72 42.07
CA LYS A 46 11.07 -21.31 42.49
C LYS A 46 11.19 -20.43 41.26
N ILE A 47 10.39 -19.38 41.19
CA ILE A 47 10.31 -18.47 40.04
C ILE A 47 10.81 -17.09 40.46
N TYR A 48 11.72 -16.52 39.69
CA TYR A 48 12.26 -15.19 39.89
C TYR A 48 12.22 -14.38 38.59
N GLU A 49 12.15 -13.05 38.72
CA GLU A 49 12.35 -12.13 37.60
C GLU A 49 13.82 -11.75 37.49
N ILE A 50 14.33 -11.73 36.25
CA ILE A 50 15.68 -11.29 35.91
C ILE A 50 15.66 -9.76 35.80
N ALA A 51 16.26 -9.06 36.75
CA ALA A 51 16.39 -7.60 36.70
C ALA A 51 17.39 -7.15 35.62
N SER A 52 18.49 -7.86 35.46
CA SER A 52 19.47 -7.59 34.40
C SER A 52 20.31 -8.82 34.04
N VAL A 53 20.77 -8.84 32.79
CA VAL A 53 21.82 -9.77 32.32
C VAL A 53 23.15 -9.03 32.40
N VAL A 54 24.00 -9.41 33.34
CA VAL A 54 25.27 -8.72 33.61
C VAL A 54 26.38 -9.23 32.69
N SER A 55 26.44 -10.54 32.47
CA SER A 55 27.35 -11.20 31.53
C SER A 55 26.81 -12.57 31.10
N ASP A 56 27.56 -13.31 30.28
CA ASP A 56 27.21 -14.68 29.92
C ASP A 56 27.04 -15.61 31.13
N THR A 57 27.68 -15.28 32.25
CA THR A 57 27.72 -16.08 33.48
C THR A 57 27.21 -15.34 34.70
N GLU A 58 26.54 -14.20 34.55
CA GLU A 58 25.99 -13.46 35.70
C GLU A 58 24.63 -12.81 35.39
N LEU A 59 23.64 -13.09 36.24
CA LEU A 59 22.33 -12.43 36.26
C LEU A 59 22.11 -11.72 37.60
N MET A 60 21.32 -10.65 37.54
CA MET A 60 20.76 -9.99 38.72
C MET A 60 19.25 -10.29 38.79
N LEU A 61 18.75 -10.70 39.95
CA LEU A 61 17.32 -10.91 40.20
C LEU A 61 16.64 -9.63 40.70
N ALA A 62 15.34 -9.49 40.42
CA ALA A 62 14.54 -8.37 40.93
C ALA A 62 14.40 -8.42 42.47
N SER A 63 14.28 -9.63 43.03
CA SER A 63 14.20 -9.90 44.47
C SER A 63 15.34 -10.81 44.94
N GLU A 64 15.69 -10.73 46.23
CA GLU A 64 16.69 -11.61 46.84
C GLU A 64 16.27 -13.09 46.76
N TYR A 65 17.22 -13.99 46.52
CA TYR A 65 16.98 -15.42 46.47
C TYR A 65 16.68 -15.97 47.87
N SER A 66 15.49 -16.55 48.04
CA SER A 66 14.96 -17.06 49.32
C SER A 66 15.27 -18.53 49.61
N GLY A 67 16.12 -19.19 48.80
CA GLY A 67 16.55 -20.58 49.02
C GLY A 67 17.92 -20.71 49.69
N CYS A 68 18.32 -21.96 49.96
CA CYS A 68 19.65 -22.26 50.50
C CYS A 68 20.75 -22.00 49.46
N THR A 69 21.93 -21.58 49.90
CA THR A 69 23.12 -21.47 49.03
C THR A 69 23.42 -22.82 48.39
N ALA A 70 23.49 -22.88 47.06
CA ALA A 70 23.62 -24.11 46.29
C ALA A 70 24.41 -23.87 45.00
N ASN A 71 25.11 -24.90 44.52
CA ASN A 71 25.89 -24.85 43.27
C ASN A 71 25.48 -26.01 42.36
N GLY A 72 25.52 -25.80 41.04
CA GLY A 72 25.13 -26.77 40.03
C GLY A 72 23.60 -26.93 39.91
N VAL A 73 22.83 -25.92 40.28
CA VAL A 73 21.36 -26.00 40.28
C VAL A 73 20.81 -25.93 38.84
N HIS A 74 19.87 -26.82 38.52
CA HIS A 74 19.18 -26.80 37.24
C HIS A 74 18.20 -25.63 37.15
N TYR A 75 18.08 -25.08 35.95
CA TYR A 75 17.19 -23.95 35.70
C TYR A 75 16.60 -24.01 34.29
N ALA A 76 15.60 -23.17 34.07
CA ALA A 76 15.07 -22.89 32.74
C ALA A 76 14.66 -21.43 32.65
N ILE A 77 14.97 -20.80 31.52
CA ILE A 77 14.48 -19.47 31.16
C ILE A 77 13.59 -19.65 29.94
N PRO A 78 12.31 -19.23 29.96
CA PRO A 78 11.49 -19.23 28.77
C PRO A 78 12.06 -18.20 27.80
N VAL A 79 12.39 -18.66 26.59
CA VAL A 79 12.97 -17.85 25.51
C VAL A 79 12.17 -18.05 24.23
N PHE A 80 12.09 -17.01 23.41
CA PHE A 80 11.49 -17.09 22.08
C PHE A 80 12.51 -17.71 21.13
N GLY A 81 12.08 -18.64 20.27
CA GLY A 81 13.04 -19.34 19.42
C GLY A 81 13.27 -18.64 18.09
N SER A 82 14.44 -18.91 17.52
CA SER A 82 14.98 -18.36 16.28
C SER A 82 14.20 -18.67 14.99
N ASN A 83 13.01 -19.28 15.07
CA ASN A 83 12.31 -19.84 13.91
C ASN A 83 10.91 -19.25 13.69
N ASP A 84 10.52 -18.21 14.42
CA ASP A 84 9.21 -17.55 14.24
C ASP A 84 9.42 -16.12 13.71
N THR A 85 8.84 -15.84 12.56
CA THR A 85 9.16 -14.72 11.68
C THR A 85 8.39 -13.43 11.97
N PHE A 86 7.66 -13.28 13.07
CA PHE A 86 7.02 -12.00 13.42
C PHE A 86 6.82 -11.86 14.95
N ASP A 87 7.57 -10.94 15.57
CA ASP A 87 7.53 -10.65 17.01
C ASP A 87 6.67 -9.40 17.29
N HIS A 88 5.36 -9.57 17.52
CA HIS A 88 4.49 -8.43 17.83
C HIS A 88 4.75 -7.81 19.21
N ALA A 89 5.33 -8.54 20.16
CA ALA A 89 5.50 -8.04 21.53
C ALA A 89 6.79 -7.23 21.69
N ALA A 90 7.92 -7.70 21.16
CA ALA A 90 9.14 -6.89 21.11
C ALA A 90 9.04 -5.78 20.08
N TYR A 91 8.31 -5.96 18.97
CA TYR A 91 8.01 -4.86 18.06
C TYR A 91 7.16 -3.78 18.73
N VAL A 92 6.13 -4.15 19.52
CA VAL A 92 5.32 -3.18 20.27
C VAL A 92 6.12 -2.53 21.40
N ALA A 93 6.96 -3.27 22.13
CA ALA A 93 7.84 -2.69 23.15
C ALA A 93 8.92 -1.79 22.55
N GLN A 94 9.48 -2.16 21.39
CA GLN A 94 10.47 -1.38 20.65
C GLN A 94 9.83 -0.13 20.03
N ILE A 95 8.61 -0.22 19.49
CA ILE A 95 7.82 0.94 19.06
C ILE A 95 7.51 1.84 20.24
N ALA A 96 7.09 1.29 21.38
CA ALA A 96 6.78 2.09 22.57
C ALA A 96 8.02 2.83 23.10
N ALA A 97 9.17 2.15 23.16
CA ALA A 97 10.44 2.76 23.56
C ALA A 97 10.93 3.80 22.54
N MET A 98 10.80 3.52 21.24
CA MET A 98 11.15 4.43 20.16
C MET A 98 10.22 5.66 20.14
N LEU A 99 8.93 5.48 20.39
CA LEU A 99 7.95 6.56 20.51
C LEU A 99 8.19 7.41 21.76
N ALA A 100 8.49 6.81 22.90
CA ALA A 100 8.88 7.53 24.12
C ALA A 100 10.18 8.34 23.91
N GLY A 101 11.16 7.75 23.21
CA GLY A 101 12.39 8.43 22.78
C GLY A 101 12.09 9.62 21.86
N TYR A 102 11.21 9.45 20.87
CA TYR A 102 10.81 10.53 19.97
C TYR A 102 10.03 11.64 20.68
N GLN A 103 9.14 11.30 21.62
CA GLN A 103 8.41 12.29 22.42
C GLN A 103 9.36 13.11 23.32
N SER A 104 10.37 12.45 23.90
CA SER A 104 11.43 13.12 24.67
C SER A 104 12.24 14.07 23.78
N GLN A 105 12.68 13.62 22.60
CA GLN A 105 13.42 14.46 21.66
C GLN A 105 12.59 15.65 21.16
N LEU A 106 11.31 15.44 20.82
CA LEU A 106 10.40 16.51 20.41
C LEU A 106 10.19 17.54 21.52
N THR A 107 10.13 17.10 22.78
CA THR A 107 10.02 18.01 23.93
C THR A 107 11.30 18.85 24.08
N GLN A 108 12.48 18.23 24.01
CA GLN A 108 13.76 18.94 24.08
C GLN A 108 13.92 19.94 22.92
N TRP A 109 13.57 19.54 21.69
CA TRP A 109 13.60 20.44 20.53
C TRP A 109 12.57 21.57 20.62
N LYS A 110 11.39 21.32 21.18
CA LYS A 110 10.41 22.38 21.46
C LYS A 110 11.00 23.43 22.41
N GLN A 111 11.71 23.00 23.45
CA GLN A 111 12.39 23.94 24.37
C GLN A 111 13.45 24.75 23.64
N VAL A 112 14.29 24.11 22.81
CA VAL A 112 15.28 24.81 21.98
C VAL A 112 14.64 25.88 21.08
N LEU A 113 13.47 25.59 20.52
CA LEU A 113 12.80 26.50 19.57
C LEU A 113 11.97 27.60 20.24
N THR A 114 11.51 27.41 21.49
CA THR A 114 10.49 28.30 22.10
C THR A 114 10.91 28.96 23.40
N GLU A 115 11.81 28.35 24.18
CA GLU A 115 12.28 28.91 25.45
C GLU A 115 13.49 29.83 25.22
N ARG A 116 13.90 30.57 26.26
CA ARG A 116 15.09 31.44 26.26
C ARG A 116 16.17 30.86 27.15
N GLY A 117 17.44 31.09 26.80
CA GLY A 117 18.61 30.62 27.53
C GLY A 117 19.29 29.42 26.86
N GLN A 118 19.83 28.53 27.69
CA GLN A 118 20.53 27.32 27.27
C GLN A 118 19.69 26.09 27.60
N VAL A 119 19.61 25.15 26.66
CA VAL A 119 18.92 23.87 26.82
C VAL A 119 19.95 22.76 26.72
N THR A 120 19.91 21.81 27.64
CA THR A 120 20.73 20.60 27.58
C THR A 120 19.98 19.52 26.82
N LEU A 121 20.53 19.09 25.69
CA LEU A 121 20.06 17.95 24.91
C LEU A 121 20.77 16.70 25.40
N THR A 122 20.03 15.64 25.70
CA THR A 122 20.61 14.35 26.12
C THR A 122 20.19 13.26 25.14
N ASP A 123 21.17 12.51 24.63
CA ASP A 123 20.92 11.39 23.72
C ASP A 123 20.52 10.11 24.47
N ASN A 124 20.15 9.08 23.70
CA ASN A 124 19.71 7.78 24.24
C ASN A 124 20.85 6.98 24.90
N SER A 125 22.10 7.44 24.80
CA SER A 125 23.29 6.86 25.43
C SER A 125 23.66 7.60 26.73
N GLY A 126 22.88 8.62 27.12
CA GLY A 126 23.14 9.47 28.29
C GLY A 126 24.13 10.60 28.05
N GLN A 127 24.59 10.80 26.82
CA GLN A 127 25.52 11.87 26.47
C GLN A 127 24.76 13.19 26.30
N SER A 128 25.25 14.25 26.95
CA SER A 128 24.57 15.55 26.98
C SER A 128 25.35 16.66 26.26
N VAL A 129 24.64 17.52 25.53
CA VAL A 129 25.17 18.69 24.82
C VAL A 129 24.34 19.92 25.17
N VAL A 130 24.99 21.02 25.54
CA VAL A 130 24.32 22.29 25.84
C VAL A 130 24.23 23.14 24.57
N VAL A 131 23.02 23.52 24.17
CA VAL A 131 22.77 24.37 23.00
C VAL A 131 22.09 25.67 23.42
N LYS A 132 22.34 26.75 22.67
CA LYS A 132 21.59 28.01 22.80
C LYS A 132 20.26 27.90 22.07
N THR A 133 19.22 28.49 22.63
CA THR A 133 17.87 28.50 22.06
C THR A 133 17.78 29.37 20.81
N LEU A 134 16.79 29.09 19.94
CA LEU A 134 16.57 29.83 18.69
C LEU A 134 16.29 31.32 18.92
N PRO A 135 15.46 31.74 19.90
CA PRO A 135 15.27 33.17 20.19
C PRO A 135 16.58 33.89 20.54
N ASP A 136 17.47 33.26 21.31
CA ASP A 136 18.76 33.86 21.68
C ASP A 136 19.73 33.93 20.50
N LEU A 137 19.68 32.94 19.60
CA LEU A 137 20.43 32.97 18.34
C LEU A 137 19.89 34.08 17.42
N THR A 138 18.58 34.23 17.30
CA THR A 138 17.94 35.31 16.54
C THR A 138 18.31 36.68 17.11
N ASP A 139 18.35 36.85 18.44
CA ASP A 139 18.78 38.10 19.08
C ASP A 139 20.28 38.37 18.85
N ALA A 140 21.12 37.33 18.90
CA ALA A 140 22.55 37.44 18.58
C ALA A 140 22.78 37.86 17.12
N VAL A 141 22.11 37.22 16.17
CA VAL A 141 22.19 37.57 14.75
C VAL A 141 21.62 38.96 14.50
N SER A 142 20.49 39.31 15.14
CA SER A 142 19.90 40.65 15.01
C SER A 142 20.85 41.74 15.51
N ARG A 143 21.56 41.50 16.62
CA ARG A 143 22.64 42.39 17.08
C ARG A 143 23.82 42.43 16.12
N MET A 144 24.24 41.31 15.54
CA MET A 144 25.32 41.27 14.54
C MET A 144 24.94 41.95 13.22
N MET A 145 23.65 41.97 12.87
CA MET A 145 23.13 42.66 11.69
C MET A 145 22.74 44.12 11.96
N ASP A 146 22.76 44.54 13.21
CA ASP A 146 22.47 45.92 13.58
C ASP A 146 23.62 46.83 13.12
N LYS A 147 23.44 47.44 11.96
CA LYS A 147 24.42 48.35 11.35
C LYS A 147 24.64 49.61 12.19
N THR A 148 23.79 49.93 13.16
CA THR A 148 24.02 51.04 14.09
C THR A 148 25.17 50.76 15.06
N LEU A 149 25.48 49.48 15.30
CA LEU A 149 26.61 49.04 16.11
C LEU A 149 27.94 49.00 15.35
N ASN A 150 27.91 49.09 14.01
CA ASN A 150 29.15 49.09 13.22
C ASN A 150 30.01 50.32 13.57
N GLY A 151 31.20 50.05 14.11
CA GLY A 151 32.15 51.05 14.57
C GLY A 151 31.71 51.82 15.82
N ALA A 152 30.66 51.39 16.54
CA ALA A 152 30.19 52.06 17.77
C ALA A 152 31.26 52.11 18.88
N ASP A 153 32.25 51.24 18.80
CA ASP A 153 33.47 51.19 19.62
C ASP A 153 34.55 52.18 19.19
N ILE A 154 34.38 52.89 18.08
CA ILE A 154 35.31 53.92 17.60
C ILE A 154 34.99 55.25 18.29
N PRO A 155 35.85 55.75 19.20
CA PRO A 155 35.56 56.94 20.00
C PRO A 155 35.40 58.22 19.16
N ASP A 156 36.14 58.32 18.06
CA ASP A 156 36.04 59.40 17.07
C ASP A 156 35.98 58.81 15.65
N LYS A 157 34.75 58.52 15.22
CA LYS A 157 34.48 57.97 13.87
C LYS A 157 34.95 58.89 12.75
N ALA A 158 34.89 60.21 12.96
CA ALA A 158 35.27 61.18 11.93
C ALA A 158 36.78 61.15 11.68
N GLN A 159 37.58 61.09 12.75
CA GLN A 159 39.02 60.96 12.61
C GLN A 159 39.45 59.60 12.04
N PHE A 160 38.76 58.51 12.40
CA PHE A 160 39.02 57.18 11.84
C PHE A 160 38.81 57.12 10.31
N VAL A 161 37.70 57.69 9.81
CA VAL A 161 37.41 57.77 8.37
C VAL A 161 38.44 58.64 7.63
N ALA A 162 38.90 59.73 8.27
CA ALA A 162 39.96 60.58 7.72
C ALA A 162 41.31 59.85 7.65
N ASN A 163 41.67 59.07 8.68
CA ASN A 163 42.94 58.33 8.73
C ASN A 163 43.02 57.18 7.72
N LEU A 164 41.88 56.61 7.29
CA LEU A 164 41.82 55.63 6.21
C LEU A 164 41.87 56.27 4.80
N GLY A 165 41.86 57.60 4.71
CA GLY A 165 41.84 58.33 3.44
C GLY A 165 40.51 58.24 2.68
N LEU A 166 39.43 57.80 3.35
CA LEU A 166 38.08 57.71 2.75
C LEU A 166 37.29 59.02 2.83
N SER A 167 37.81 60.05 3.52
CA SER A 167 37.14 61.36 3.63
C SER A 167 36.92 62.04 2.28
N ASP A 168 37.74 61.72 1.27
CA ASP A 168 37.65 62.27 -0.09
C ASP A 168 37.15 61.25 -1.14
N VAL A 169 36.78 60.02 -0.74
CA VAL A 169 36.32 58.99 -1.68
C VAL A 169 34.82 58.73 -1.51
N VAL A 170 34.10 58.89 -2.62
CA VAL A 170 32.69 58.54 -2.90
C VAL A 170 31.70 59.71 -2.83
N HIS A 171 31.73 60.57 -3.85
CA HIS A 171 30.46 60.83 -4.56
C HIS A 171 30.22 59.69 -5.55
N LYS A 172 29.04 59.07 -5.45
CA LYS A 172 28.55 57.99 -6.34
C LYS A 172 28.50 58.40 -7.83
N SER A 173 28.73 59.68 -8.13
CA SER A 173 28.89 60.22 -9.48
C SER A 173 30.21 59.84 -10.14
N ASP A 174 31.26 59.54 -9.37
CA ASP A 174 32.61 59.36 -9.93
C ASP A 174 32.92 57.89 -10.28
N LEU A 175 32.04 56.98 -9.86
CA LEU A 175 32.01 55.57 -10.29
C LEU A 175 30.85 55.27 -11.26
N ALA A 176 30.05 56.27 -11.61
CA ALA A 176 28.95 56.10 -12.56
C ALA A 176 29.48 56.32 -13.99
N ASN A 177 29.79 55.21 -14.66
CA ASN A 177 30.15 55.08 -16.07
C ASN A 177 31.55 55.57 -16.46
N HIS A 178 32.55 54.75 -16.18
CA HIS A 178 33.50 54.47 -17.26
C HIS A 178 33.39 52.99 -17.62
N THR A 179 32.69 52.73 -18.72
CA THR A 179 32.75 51.44 -19.40
C THR A 179 33.94 51.48 -20.34
N HIS A 180 34.91 50.62 -20.11
CA HIS A 180 35.90 50.30 -21.14
C HIS A 180 35.25 49.32 -22.13
N THR A 181 35.12 49.69 -23.40
CA THR A 181 34.93 48.69 -24.45
C THR A 181 36.19 47.84 -24.53
N ALA A 182 36.10 46.57 -24.92
CA ALA A 182 37.28 45.68 -25.04
C ALA A 182 38.41 46.30 -25.89
N SER A 183 38.08 47.22 -26.81
CA SER A 183 39.02 48.01 -27.61
C SER A 183 39.86 49.05 -26.85
N GLN A 184 39.44 49.45 -25.65
CA GLN A 184 40.13 50.46 -24.83
C GLN A 184 41.17 49.84 -23.89
N ILE A 185 41.34 48.52 -23.93
CA ILE A 185 42.31 47.80 -23.12
C ILE A 185 43.28 47.11 -24.08
N THR A 186 44.48 47.70 -24.21
CA THR A 186 45.49 47.36 -25.23
C THR A 186 45.94 45.91 -25.20
N ASP A 187 45.78 45.21 -24.08
CA ASP A 187 46.18 43.83 -23.87
C ASP A 187 45.03 42.92 -23.44
N PHE A 188 43.78 43.38 -23.42
CA PHE A 188 42.65 42.59 -22.89
C PHE A 188 42.52 41.24 -23.58
N THR A 189 42.60 41.26 -24.91
CA THR A 189 42.53 40.02 -25.69
C THR A 189 43.72 39.10 -25.38
N ASP A 190 44.92 39.64 -25.16
CA ASP A 190 46.09 38.84 -24.80
C ASP A 190 46.06 38.32 -23.36
N ALA A 191 45.60 39.12 -22.40
CA ALA A 191 45.45 38.73 -21.01
C ALA A 191 44.40 37.63 -20.84
N VAL A 192 43.23 37.78 -21.48
CA VAL A 192 42.18 36.75 -21.51
C VAL A 192 42.70 35.47 -22.18
N ARG A 193 43.44 35.57 -23.29
CA ARG A 193 44.06 34.42 -23.98
C ARG A 193 45.09 33.69 -23.13
N LYS A 194 45.95 34.44 -22.42
CA LYS A 194 47.02 33.88 -21.59
C LYS A 194 46.46 33.13 -20.39
N VAL A 195 45.37 33.63 -19.80
CA VAL A 195 44.65 32.94 -18.72
C VAL A 195 43.96 31.68 -19.25
N LEU A 196 43.22 31.77 -20.36
CA LEU A 196 42.48 30.63 -20.93
C LEU A 196 43.39 29.45 -21.28
N VAL A 197 44.58 29.71 -21.83
CA VAL A 197 45.55 28.65 -22.21
C VAL A 197 46.35 28.13 -21.01
N ALA A 198 46.60 28.95 -19.99
CA ALA A 198 47.42 28.55 -18.84
C ALA A 198 46.65 27.83 -17.72
N THR A 199 45.32 28.04 -17.60
CA THR A 199 44.51 27.43 -16.52
C THR A 199 43.80 26.13 -16.91
N LEU A 200 43.80 25.77 -18.20
CA LEU A 200 43.14 24.57 -18.70
C LEU A 200 44.20 23.50 -19.02
N ALA A 201 44.27 22.46 -18.19
CA ALA A 201 45.04 21.25 -18.48
C ALA A 201 44.12 20.22 -19.16
N ALA A 202 44.55 19.68 -20.30
CA ALA A 202 43.78 18.65 -20.98
C ALA A 202 43.84 17.32 -20.19
N GLY A 203 42.67 16.80 -19.79
CA GLY A 203 42.54 15.44 -19.22
C GLY A 203 42.60 14.36 -20.30
N GLN A 204 42.67 13.08 -19.89
CA GLN A 204 42.71 11.97 -20.85
C GLN A 204 41.52 12.01 -21.84
N GLY A 205 41.84 11.88 -23.12
CA GLY A 205 40.85 11.95 -24.20
C GLY A 205 40.46 13.38 -24.64
N VAL A 206 40.85 14.43 -23.92
CA VAL A 206 40.59 15.82 -24.34
C VAL A 206 41.88 16.41 -24.94
N SER A 207 41.74 17.16 -26.02
CA SER A 207 42.78 17.94 -26.68
C SER A 207 42.34 19.40 -26.72
N LEU A 208 43.20 20.28 -26.21
CA LEU A 208 43.01 21.72 -26.24
C LEU A 208 43.99 22.28 -27.26
N ASN A 209 43.48 22.91 -28.32
CA ASN A 209 44.31 23.54 -29.33
C ASN A 209 43.84 24.97 -29.60
N TYR A 210 44.71 25.94 -29.37
CA TYR A 210 44.43 27.34 -29.66
C TYR A 210 44.92 27.67 -31.07
N ASP A 211 44.00 27.97 -31.98
CA ASP A 211 44.33 28.39 -33.35
C ASP A 211 44.57 29.91 -33.38
N THR A 212 45.82 30.28 -33.62
CA THR A 212 46.29 31.67 -33.70
C THR A 212 45.81 32.40 -34.96
N THR A 213 45.32 31.66 -35.95
CA THR A 213 44.83 32.20 -37.23
C THR A 213 43.36 32.56 -37.15
N SER A 214 42.54 31.73 -36.50
CA SER A 214 41.10 31.96 -36.30
C SER A 214 40.75 32.57 -34.95
N ASN A 215 41.73 32.74 -34.05
CA ASN A 215 41.56 33.21 -32.67
C ASN A 215 40.56 32.38 -31.85
N GLN A 216 40.48 31.07 -32.09
CA GLN A 216 39.58 30.17 -31.37
C GLN A 216 40.36 29.13 -30.55
N LEU A 217 39.94 28.93 -29.29
CA LEU A 217 40.32 27.74 -28.53
C LEU A 217 39.40 26.60 -28.96
N VAL A 218 39.95 25.64 -29.68
CA VAL A 218 39.25 24.42 -30.07
C VAL A 218 39.44 23.40 -28.95
N VAL A 219 38.35 23.12 -28.23
CA VAL A 219 38.28 22.00 -27.29
C VAL A 219 37.76 20.78 -28.03
N SER A 220 38.61 19.77 -28.15
CA SER A 220 38.29 18.50 -28.79
C SER A 220 38.22 17.42 -27.72
N ALA A 221 37.02 16.97 -27.37
CA ALA A 221 36.83 15.83 -26.50
C ALA A 221 36.66 14.56 -27.35
N THR A 222 37.57 13.62 -27.20
CA THR A 222 37.37 12.22 -27.55
C THR A 222 36.41 11.67 -26.51
N GLY A 223 35.20 11.30 -26.93
CA GLY A 223 34.29 10.58 -26.05
C GLY A 223 34.92 9.23 -25.69
N SER A 224 35.66 9.16 -24.59
CA SER A 224 35.67 7.95 -23.79
C SER A 224 34.29 7.86 -23.20
N ASN A 225 33.37 7.21 -23.92
CA ASN A 225 32.18 6.71 -23.26
C ASN A 225 32.69 5.64 -22.30
N SER A 226 32.75 5.98 -21.02
CA SER A 226 32.64 5.01 -19.96
C SER A 226 31.35 4.21 -20.22
N SER A 227 31.50 3.00 -20.75
CA SER A 227 30.47 1.99 -20.57
C SER A 227 30.36 1.74 -19.07
N GLY A 228 29.27 2.19 -18.46
CA GLY A 228 28.83 1.58 -17.22
C GLY A 228 28.51 0.12 -17.50
N GLY A 229 29.23 -0.81 -16.86
CA GLY A 229 28.90 -2.23 -16.87
C GLY A 229 30.10 -3.17 -16.95
N ASN A 230 30.52 -3.66 -15.77
CA ASN A 230 31.38 -4.81 -15.46
C ASN A 230 32.81 -4.87 -16.01
N ASN A 231 33.75 -4.61 -15.09
CA ASN A 231 34.99 -5.36 -15.02
C ASN A 231 34.66 -6.85 -14.80
N ASP A 232 34.75 -7.65 -15.86
CA ASP A 232 35.19 -9.03 -15.71
C ASP A 232 36.42 -9.21 -16.60
N GLY A 233 37.51 -9.65 -15.96
CA GLY A 233 38.82 -9.78 -16.59
C GLY A 233 38.80 -10.81 -17.71
N GLY A 234 39.12 -10.38 -18.92
CA GLY A 234 39.27 -11.25 -20.07
C GLY A 234 40.01 -10.55 -21.20
N ASN A 235 41.28 -10.90 -21.39
CA ASN A 235 42.12 -10.44 -22.49
C ASN A 235 41.62 -10.99 -23.85
N SER A 236 41.63 -10.13 -24.87
CA SER A 236 41.55 -10.38 -26.33
C SER A 236 40.22 -10.10 -27.04
N SER A 237 40.14 -8.97 -27.77
CA SER A 237 40.00 -8.90 -29.25
C SER A 237 39.66 -7.47 -29.72
N GLY A 238 40.32 -7.00 -30.79
CA GLY A 238 40.29 -5.61 -31.26
C GLY A 238 38.93 -5.13 -31.76
N GLY A 239 38.20 -4.40 -30.91
CA GLY A 239 37.05 -3.60 -31.30
C GLY A 239 37.52 -2.36 -32.07
N ARG A 240 36.98 -2.15 -33.27
CA ARG A 240 37.27 -0.95 -34.08
C ARG A 240 36.47 0.23 -33.49
N ASP A 241 37.15 1.25 -32.99
CA ASP A 241 36.52 2.40 -32.33
C ASP A 241 35.77 3.28 -33.34
N TYR A 242 34.42 3.28 -33.25
CA TYR A 242 33.56 4.13 -34.06
C TYR A 242 33.21 5.44 -33.33
N THR A 243 33.25 6.56 -34.06
CA THR A 243 32.61 7.81 -33.65
C THR A 243 31.18 7.81 -34.16
N VAL A 244 30.20 8.00 -33.26
CA VAL A 244 28.77 8.03 -33.61
C VAL A 244 28.22 9.44 -33.43
N VAL A 245 27.58 9.96 -34.49
CA VAL A 245 26.96 11.30 -34.50
C VAL A 245 25.47 11.15 -34.83
N THR A 246 24.61 11.82 -34.07
CA THR A 246 23.16 11.87 -34.35
C THR A 246 22.84 13.14 -35.13
N GLN A 247 22.06 13.03 -36.20
CA GLN A 247 21.68 14.13 -37.09
C GLN A 247 20.20 14.07 -37.45
N SER A 248 19.49 15.19 -37.29
CA SER A 248 18.10 15.37 -37.74
C SER A 248 18.08 16.10 -39.08
N ILE A 249 17.73 15.38 -40.15
CA ILE A 249 17.79 15.88 -41.53
C ILE A 249 16.39 16.34 -41.92
N THR A 250 16.18 17.65 -41.93
CA THR A 250 14.90 18.29 -42.24
C THR A 250 14.73 18.59 -43.73
N THR A 251 15.83 18.71 -44.48
CA THR A 251 15.86 18.89 -45.93
C THR A 251 17.02 18.13 -46.54
N VAL A 252 16.82 17.49 -47.70
CA VAL A 252 17.88 16.77 -48.42
C VAL A 252 18.75 17.79 -49.17
N THR A 253 19.84 18.22 -48.54
CA THR A 253 20.78 19.23 -49.06
C THR A 253 22.19 18.67 -49.28
N SER A 254 23.18 19.54 -49.48
CA SER A 254 24.60 19.19 -49.55
C SER A 254 25.05 18.27 -48.40
N PRO A 255 26.06 17.40 -48.63
CA PRO A 255 26.57 16.45 -47.63
C PRO A 255 26.92 17.11 -46.30
N VAL A 256 26.62 16.43 -45.19
CA VAL A 256 27.13 16.79 -43.87
C VAL A 256 28.59 16.38 -43.80
N VAL A 257 29.46 17.30 -43.38
CA VAL A 257 30.93 17.13 -43.39
C VAL A 257 31.44 16.96 -41.96
N PHE A 258 32.22 15.91 -41.73
CA PHE A 258 32.94 15.68 -40.48
C PHE A 258 34.44 15.73 -40.76
N ARG A 259 35.12 16.73 -40.19
CA ARG A 259 36.57 16.90 -40.34
C ARG A 259 37.30 15.87 -39.47
N ILE A 260 38.38 15.31 -40.01
CA ILE A 260 39.23 14.31 -39.38
C ILE A 260 40.71 14.64 -39.66
N ASN A 261 41.62 14.01 -38.92
CA ASN A 261 43.05 14.21 -39.18
C ASN A 261 43.43 13.69 -40.57
N ASN A 262 44.43 14.35 -41.18
CA ASN A 262 44.98 13.94 -42.47
C ASN A 262 45.45 12.48 -42.43
N GLN A 263 44.93 11.65 -43.34
CA GLN A 263 45.27 10.23 -43.41
C GLN A 263 45.83 9.83 -44.78
N THR A 264 46.57 8.71 -44.79
CA THR A 264 47.28 8.18 -45.97
C THR A 264 46.74 6.81 -46.43
N THR A 265 45.79 6.24 -45.70
CA THR A 265 45.11 4.96 -46.00
C THR A 265 43.60 5.16 -45.89
N TYR A 266 42.80 4.31 -46.56
CA TYR A 266 41.32 4.40 -46.58
C TYR A 266 40.65 3.10 -46.10
N ALA A 267 41.35 2.31 -45.29
CA ALA A 267 40.85 1.02 -44.77
C ALA A 267 39.97 1.21 -43.51
N TYR A 268 39.00 2.14 -43.58
CA TYR A 268 38.14 2.51 -42.46
C TYR A 268 36.66 2.27 -42.83
N ASP A 269 35.91 1.70 -41.89
CA ASP A 269 34.47 1.50 -42.08
C ASP A 269 33.68 2.74 -41.68
N ALA A 270 32.57 2.96 -42.37
CA ALA A 270 31.53 3.87 -41.93
C ALA A 270 30.15 3.33 -42.34
N TYR A 271 29.14 3.62 -41.53
CA TYR A 271 27.76 3.26 -41.81
C TYR A 271 26.80 4.31 -41.24
N ALA A 272 25.57 4.29 -41.73
CA ALA A 272 24.50 5.12 -41.19
C ALA A 272 23.30 4.26 -40.82
N LEU A 273 22.65 4.61 -39.72
CA LEU A 273 21.35 4.10 -39.35
C LEU A 273 20.31 5.20 -39.54
N LYS A 274 19.13 4.88 -40.06
CA LYS A 274 17.98 5.78 -40.07
C LYS A 274 16.97 5.32 -39.03
N GLU A 275 16.41 6.27 -38.29
CA GLU A 275 15.28 5.99 -37.41
C GLU A 275 14.03 5.67 -38.24
N GLU A 276 13.40 4.56 -37.89
CA GLU A 276 12.13 4.08 -38.44
C GLU A 276 11.15 3.79 -37.29
N VAL A 277 9.86 3.72 -37.65
CA VAL A 277 8.81 3.33 -36.72
C VAL A 277 9.06 1.88 -36.28
N GLY A 278 9.38 1.67 -35.00
CA GLY A 278 9.55 0.35 -34.42
C GLY A 278 8.25 -0.24 -33.89
N SER A 279 8.38 -1.37 -33.18
CA SER A 279 7.25 -2.08 -32.59
C SER A 279 6.56 -1.23 -31.50
N LYS A 280 5.25 -1.45 -31.34
CA LYS A 280 4.52 -0.94 -30.18
C LYS A 280 4.90 -1.75 -28.95
N THR A 281 5.26 -1.07 -27.87
CA THR A 281 5.60 -1.67 -26.58
C THR A 281 4.65 -1.13 -25.52
N GLN A 282 4.11 -2.04 -24.71
CA GLN A 282 3.31 -1.67 -23.55
C GLN A 282 4.23 -1.51 -22.34
N VAL A 283 4.04 -0.42 -21.61
CA VAL A 283 4.73 -0.11 -20.35
C VAL A 283 3.67 -0.08 -19.26
N LEU A 284 3.75 -1.00 -18.32
CA LEU A 284 2.94 -0.98 -17.10
C LEU A 284 3.42 0.20 -16.24
N LEU A 285 2.53 1.17 -16.01
CA LEU A 285 2.81 2.26 -15.06
C LEU A 285 2.50 1.83 -13.64
N ASP A 286 1.40 1.09 -13.47
CA ASP A 286 0.89 0.72 -12.15
C ASP A 286 -0.01 -0.51 -12.24
N ASP A 287 0.07 -1.39 -11.26
CA ASP A 287 -0.83 -2.53 -11.01
C ASP A 287 -1.65 -2.34 -9.72
N PHE A 288 -1.56 -1.16 -9.11
CA PHE A 288 -2.22 -0.77 -7.87
C PHE A 288 -2.01 -1.75 -6.73
N ASP A 289 -0.82 -2.36 -6.65
CA ASP A 289 -0.40 -3.17 -5.53
C ASP A 289 -0.27 -2.36 -4.22
N ALA A 290 -0.06 -3.03 -3.09
CA ALA A 290 0.05 -2.36 -1.80
C ALA A 290 1.21 -1.34 -1.73
N LYS A 291 2.25 -1.46 -2.57
CA LYS A 291 3.37 -0.52 -2.63
C LYS A 291 3.00 0.73 -3.43
N SER A 292 2.11 0.61 -4.41
CA SER A 292 1.61 1.73 -5.21
C SER A 292 1.00 2.83 -4.36
N ALA A 293 0.38 2.53 -3.21
CA ALA A 293 -0.15 3.53 -2.29
C ALA A 293 0.86 4.64 -1.94
N SER A 294 2.16 4.30 -1.84
CA SER A 294 3.23 5.26 -1.55
C SER A 294 3.49 6.25 -2.69
N LEU A 295 3.09 5.91 -3.92
CA LEU A 295 3.27 6.69 -5.15
C LEU A 295 2.14 7.72 -5.38
N TYR A 296 1.06 7.66 -4.61
CA TYR A 296 -0.08 8.57 -4.72
C TYR A 296 -0.26 9.42 -3.46
N ASN A 297 -0.81 10.62 -3.67
CA ASN A 297 -1.50 11.37 -2.66
C ASN A 297 -3.00 11.01 -2.75
N THR A 298 -3.58 10.49 -1.68
CA THR A 298 -4.93 9.92 -1.72
C THR A 298 -5.80 10.42 -0.57
N THR A 299 -7.11 10.48 -0.80
CA THR A 299 -8.06 10.50 0.30
C THR A 299 -7.94 9.23 1.14
N GLY A 300 -8.34 9.29 2.41
CA GLY A 300 -8.01 8.26 3.41
C GLY A 300 -8.70 6.91 3.24
N ASP A 301 -9.71 6.81 2.38
CA ASP A 301 -10.54 5.62 2.22
C ASP A 301 -10.28 4.88 0.89
N LEU A 302 -9.12 5.06 0.26
CA LEU A 302 -8.67 4.21 -0.84
C LEU A 302 -7.82 3.03 -0.35
N ILE A 303 -8.08 1.86 -0.91
CA ILE A 303 -7.31 0.63 -0.73
C ILE A 303 -6.48 0.37 -1.98
N PHE A 304 -5.25 -0.09 -1.80
CA PHE A 304 -4.37 -0.61 -2.84
C PHE A 304 -3.91 -2.02 -2.42
N ASP A 305 -4.35 -3.04 -3.15
CA ASP A 305 -4.05 -4.45 -2.85
C ASP A 305 -3.98 -5.32 -4.13
N GLY A 306 -3.49 -4.72 -5.22
CA GLY A 306 -3.56 -5.25 -6.59
C GLY A 306 -4.74 -4.69 -7.38
N VAL A 307 -5.57 -3.89 -6.69
CA VAL A 307 -6.67 -3.11 -7.24
C VAL A 307 -6.78 -1.83 -6.42
N MET A 308 -6.94 -0.67 -7.08
CA MET A 308 -7.31 0.58 -6.42
C MET A 308 -8.83 0.68 -6.34
N ARG A 309 -9.38 0.76 -5.11
CA ARG A 309 -10.83 0.92 -4.88
C ARG A 309 -11.14 1.66 -3.57
N PRO A 310 -12.32 2.31 -3.46
CA PRO A 310 -12.79 2.81 -2.18
C PRO A 310 -13.04 1.69 -1.18
N TYR A 311 -12.76 1.97 0.08
CA TYR A 311 -13.17 1.15 1.20
C TYR A 311 -14.67 1.31 1.44
N ALA A 312 -15.45 0.26 1.17
CA ALA A 312 -16.91 0.32 1.15
C ALA A 312 -17.59 -0.76 2.00
N ASN A 313 -16.88 -1.82 2.39
CA ASN A 313 -17.44 -2.86 3.24
C ASN A 313 -16.34 -3.63 3.98
N GLU A 314 -16.75 -4.27 5.07
CA GLU A 314 -15.94 -5.22 5.82
C GLU A 314 -16.82 -6.22 6.57
N THR A 315 -16.19 -7.26 7.10
CA THR A 315 -16.79 -8.15 8.10
C THR A 315 -16.05 -7.95 9.41
N LEU A 316 -16.73 -7.39 10.41
CA LEU A 316 -16.22 -7.30 11.77
C LEU A 316 -16.52 -8.59 12.53
N ASN A 317 -15.53 -9.09 13.25
CA ASN A 317 -15.69 -10.22 14.17
C ASN A 317 -15.45 -9.71 15.60
N THR A 318 -16.45 -9.80 16.46
CA THR A 318 -16.33 -9.35 17.85
C THR A 318 -15.47 -10.34 18.64
N VAL A 319 -14.46 -9.82 19.34
CA VAL A 319 -13.55 -10.60 20.20
C VAL A 319 -13.81 -10.26 21.66
N GLN A 320 -13.41 -11.13 22.58
CA GLN A 320 -13.66 -10.92 24.01
C GLN A 320 -13.01 -9.62 24.49
N ASP A 321 -13.80 -8.74 25.13
CA ASP A 321 -13.42 -7.43 25.67
C ASP A 321 -14.07 -7.27 27.06
N GLY A 322 -13.34 -7.66 28.10
CA GLY A 322 -13.85 -7.71 29.47
C GLY A 322 -15.00 -8.72 29.63
N ALA A 323 -16.16 -8.24 30.09
CA ALA A 323 -17.36 -9.05 30.29
C ALA A 323 -18.21 -9.22 29.00
N PHE A 324 -17.82 -8.54 27.92
CA PHE A 324 -18.53 -8.54 26.64
C PHE A 324 -17.60 -8.97 25.50
N TYR A 325 -18.09 -8.85 24.28
CA TYR A 325 -17.30 -8.95 23.06
C TYR A 325 -17.38 -7.62 22.32
N SER A 326 -16.30 -7.20 21.67
CA SER A 326 -16.29 -5.98 20.87
C SER A 326 -15.45 -6.08 19.61
N ALA A 327 -15.75 -5.22 18.64
CA ALA A 327 -14.92 -4.98 17.48
C ALA A 327 -14.81 -3.47 17.24
N PRO A 328 -13.62 -2.93 16.89
CA PRO A 328 -13.50 -1.53 16.53
C PRO A 328 -14.29 -1.23 15.25
N ILE A 329 -14.94 -0.08 15.20
CA ILE A 329 -15.61 0.44 14.00
C ILE A 329 -14.69 1.48 13.36
N ARG A 330 -14.53 1.40 12.05
CA ARG A 330 -13.79 2.43 11.31
C ARG A 330 -14.63 3.69 11.21
N SER A 331 -14.01 4.84 11.48
CA SER A 331 -14.59 6.15 11.18
C SER A 331 -14.38 6.48 9.70
N ALA A 332 -15.21 5.91 8.82
CA ALA A 332 -15.11 6.08 7.37
C ALA A 332 -16.49 6.34 6.74
N GLY A 333 -16.47 7.02 5.59
CA GLY A 333 -17.66 7.24 4.75
C GLY A 333 -18.68 8.26 5.27
N LYS A 334 -19.69 8.53 4.43
CA LYS A 334 -20.87 9.37 4.72
C LYS A 334 -21.90 8.63 5.56
N ASP A 335 -22.14 7.36 5.23
CA ASP A 335 -23.19 6.54 5.82
C ASP A 335 -22.65 5.17 6.18
N VAL A 336 -23.25 4.49 7.16
CA VAL A 336 -22.86 3.14 7.57
C VAL A 336 -24.08 2.26 7.89
N SER A 337 -23.97 0.97 7.65
CA SER A 337 -24.94 -0.03 8.13
C SER A 337 -24.24 -1.25 8.70
N PHE A 338 -24.85 -1.85 9.71
CA PHE A 338 -24.40 -3.02 10.45
C PHE A 338 -25.48 -4.09 10.36
N ASP A 339 -25.13 -5.26 9.83
CA ASP A 339 -25.99 -6.42 9.79
C ASP A 339 -25.30 -7.62 10.41
N LEU A 340 -25.99 -8.28 11.34
CA LEU A 340 -25.58 -9.58 11.83
C LEU A 340 -25.42 -10.54 10.66
N ILE A 341 -24.29 -11.25 10.64
CA ILE A 341 -24.11 -12.46 9.87
C ILE A 341 -24.50 -13.61 10.82
N PRO A 342 -25.67 -14.25 10.65
CA PRO A 342 -26.11 -15.29 11.57
C PRO A 342 -25.16 -16.49 11.53
N ASP A 343 -24.89 -17.07 12.70
CA ASP A 343 -24.10 -18.29 12.77
C ASP A 343 -24.86 -19.42 12.08
N SER A 344 -24.21 -20.07 11.11
CA SER A 344 -24.63 -21.42 10.74
C SER A 344 -24.21 -22.38 11.86
N LEU A 345 -25.18 -23.14 12.38
CA LEU A 345 -24.91 -24.11 13.43
C LEU A 345 -24.17 -25.35 12.92
N VAL A 346 -24.29 -25.65 11.63
CA VAL A 346 -23.67 -26.80 10.97
C VAL A 346 -23.35 -26.43 9.53
N SER A 347 -22.07 -26.53 9.15
CA SER A 347 -21.60 -26.07 7.85
C SER A 347 -20.25 -26.70 7.50
N GLY A 348 -20.01 -26.96 6.21
CA GLY A 348 -18.74 -27.46 5.70
C GLY A 348 -18.40 -28.90 6.10
N LEU A 349 -19.40 -29.76 6.29
CA LEU A 349 -19.17 -31.17 6.63
C LEU A 349 -18.48 -31.92 5.47
N THR A 350 -17.50 -32.76 5.80
CA THR A 350 -16.88 -33.73 4.86
C THR A 350 -17.31 -35.17 5.12
N SER A 351 -18.03 -35.39 6.21
CA SER A 351 -18.67 -36.65 6.60
C SER A 351 -19.74 -36.38 7.67
N ALA A 352 -20.57 -37.39 7.98
CA ALA A 352 -21.65 -37.30 8.97
C ALA A 352 -21.21 -36.95 10.40
N SER A 353 -19.91 -37.06 10.71
CA SER A 353 -19.33 -36.78 12.04
C SER A 353 -18.04 -35.95 11.96
N SER A 354 -17.79 -35.29 10.83
CA SER A 354 -16.58 -34.49 10.60
C SER A 354 -16.46 -33.24 11.48
N MET A 355 -17.60 -32.73 11.98
CA MET A 355 -17.64 -31.61 12.93
C MET A 355 -17.81 -32.14 14.37
N PRO A 356 -16.87 -31.83 15.29
CA PRO A 356 -16.96 -32.27 16.68
C PRO A 356 -18.27 -31.87 17.36
N GLY A 357 -18.89 -32.81 18.09
CA GLY A 357 -20.15 -32.58 18.78
C GLY A 357 -21.37 -32.50 17.86
N VAL A 358 -21.21 -32.73 16.55
CA VAL A 358 -22.30 -32.77 15.57
C VAL A 358 -22.38 -34.15 14.93
N THR A 359 -23.60 -34.67 14.76
CA THR A 359 -23.84 -35.92 14.04
C THR A 359 -25.04 -35.77 13.12
N VAL A 360 -24.85 -36.07 11.84
CA VAL A 360 -25.93 -36.09 10.84
C VAL A 360 -26.47 -37.51 10.69
N SER A 361 -27.77 -37.65 10.55
CA SER A 361 -28.46 -38.91 10.28
C SER A 361 -29.63 -38.69 9.34
N GLN A 362 -29.99 -39.69 8.55
CA GLN A 362 -31.10 -39.62 7.59
C GLN A 362 -31.96 -40.87 7.63
N SER A 363 -33.17 -40.80 7.05
CA SER A 363 -34.06 -41.94 6.87
C SER A 363 -33.55 -42.95 5.85
N SER A 364 -33.09 -42.46 4.69
CA SER A 364 -32.54 -43.25 3.59
C SER A 364 -31.64 -42.40 2.70
N SER A 365 -30.77 -43.04 1.91
CA SER A 365 -29.92 -42.35 0.95
C SER A 365 -29.83 -43.09 -0.36
N ALA A 366 -30.17 -42.42 -1.46
CA ALA A 366 -30.09 -42.97 -2.79
C ALA A 366 -28.63 -43.21 -3.20
N LYS A 367 -28.40 -44.36 -3.83
CA LYS A 367 -27.11 -44.71 -4.42
C LYS A 367 -27.06 -44.23 -5.87
N GLY A 368 -26.20 -43.25 -6.14
CA GLY A 368 -25.82 -42.87 -7.51
C GLY A 368 -24.84 -43.86 -8.12
N ALA A 369 -24.45 -43.61 -9.39
CA ALA A 369 -23.49 -44.45 -10.11
C ALA A 369 -22.11 -44.51 -9.44
N GLU A 370 -21.65 -43.39 -8.85
CA GLU A 370 -20.31 -43.25 -8.28
C GLU A 370 -20.30 -42.81 -6.80
N VAL A 371 -21.41 -42.25 -6.30
CA VAL A 371 -21.51 -41.66 -4.96
C VAL A 371 -22.84 -42.05 -4.31
N VAL A 372 -22.83 -42.28 -2.99
CA VAL A 372 -24.06 -42.40 -2.20
C VAL A 372 -24.42 -41.01 -1.69
N TRP A 373 -25.60 -40.49 -2.04
CA TRP A 373 -26.07 -39.14 -1.69
C TRP A 373 -26.52 -39.06 -0.24
N GLN A 374 -25.56 -39.16 0.68
CA GLN A 374 -25.76 -39.14 2.12
C GLN A 374 -26.18 -37.76 2.65
N GLY A 375 -26.76 -37.74 3.85
CA GLY A 375 -27.33 -36.57 4.49
C GLY A 375 -26.34 -35.44 4.78
N TRP A 376 -25.07 -35.76 4.98
CA TRP A 376 -24.05 -34.73 5.26
C TRP A 376 -23.76 -33.84 4.06
N TYR A 377 -24.08 -34.27 2.83
CA TYR A 377 -24.01 -33.41 1.63
C TYR A 377 -24.97 -32.23 1.70
N ALA A 378 -26.04 -32.30 2.49
CA ALA A 378 -26.91 -31.14 2.71
C ALA A 378 -26.32 -30.12 3.70
N PHE A 379 -25.07 -30.29 4.13
CA PHE A 379 -24.38 -29.41 5.07
C PHE A 379 -22.90 -29.17 4.67
N ASP A 380 -22.52 -29.48 3.44
CA ASP A 380 -21.12 -29.42 2.97
C ASP A 380 -20.75 -28.07 2.33
N ASN A 381 -21.71 -27.14 2.22
CA ASN A 381 -21.61 -25.84 1.54
C ASN A 381 -21.37 -25.96 0.03
N ASN A 382 -21.75 -27.07 -0.60
CA ASN A 382 -21.65 -27.25 -2.03
C ASN A 382 -23.05 -27.42 -2.64
N PRO A 383 -23.60 -26.37 -3.28
CA PRO A 383 -24.95 -26.43 -3.86
C PRO A 383 -25.06 -27.39 -5.06
N ARG A 384 -23.97 -28.06 -5.47
CA ARG A 384 -23.94 -29.09 -6.52
C ARG A 384 -23.95 -30.52 -5.98
N THR A 385 -23.84 -30.72 -4.68
CA THR A 385 -24.06 -32.02 -4.03
C THR A 385 -25.45 -32.00 -3.37
N ILE A 386 -26.00 -33.19 -3.10
CA ILE A 386 -27.32 -33.31 -2.47
C ILE A 386 -27.33 -34.46 -1.46
N TRP A 387 -28.16 -34.33 -0.44
CA TRP A 387 -28.81 -35.50 0.14
C TRP A 387 -29.99 -35.89 -0.76
N ALA A 388 -30.08 -37.16 -1.13
CA ALA A 388 -31.24 -37.70 -1.83
C ALA A 388 -31.78 -38.92 -1.09
N SER A 389 -33.07 -38.96 -0.79
CA SER A 389 -33.69 -40.15 -0.18
C SER A 389 -33.91 -41.26 -1.21
N GLU A 390 -33.95 -42.52 -0.77
CA GLU A 390 -34.18 -43.70 -1.63
C GLU A 390 -35.62 -44.24 -1.54
N SER A 391 -36.31 -44.00 -0.42
CA SER A 391 -37.64 -44.55 -0.14
C SER A 391 -38.77 -43.51 -0.30
N PRO A 392 -40.03 -43.95 -0.50
CA PRO A 392 -41.18 -43.05 -0.56
C PRO A 392 -41.32 -42.12 0.66
N LEU A 393 -41.81 -40.90 0.44
CA LEU A 393 -42.16 -39.95 1.50
C LEU A 393 -43.13 -40.58 2.52
N PRO A 394 -43.04 -40.22 3.82
CA PRO A 394 -42.19 -39.17 4.36
C PRO A 394 -40.73 -39.60 4.55
N GLN A 395 -39.80 -38.69 4.28
CA GLN A 395 -38.36 -38.90 4.43
C GLN A 395 -37.77 -37.78 5.28
N TRP A 396 -36.66 -38.07 5.97
CA TRP A 396 -36.11 -37.12 6.93
C TRP A 396 -34.59 -37.06 6.94
N LEU A 397 -34.10 -35.88 7.30
CA LEU A 397 -32.70 -35.55 7.52
C LEU A 397 -32.60 -34.86 8.87
N SER A 398 -31.69 -35.32 9.72
CA SER A 398 -31.53 -34.83 11.08
C SER A 398 -30.08 -34.49 11.39
N VAL A 399 -29.93 -33.55 12.32
CA VAL A 399 -28.65 -33.17 12.89
C VAL A 399 -28.77 -33.12 14.40
N LYS A 400 -27.81 -33.74 15.08
CA LYS A 400 -27.70 -33.83 16.53
C LYS A 400 -26.48 -33.07 17.01
N PHE A 401 -26.63 -32.34 18.10
CA PHE A 401 -25.61 -31.58 18.80
C PHE A 401 -25.32 -32.21 20.18
N SER A 402 -24.11 -32.04 20.70
CA SER A 402 -23.73 -32.40 22.07
C SER A 402 -24.52 -31.61 23.11
N ASP A 403 -24.75 -30.33 22.82
CA ASP A 403 -25.37 -29.35 23.69
C ASP A 403 -26.66 -28.79 23.08
N LEU A 404 -27.52 -28.19 23.91
CA LEU A 404 -28.70 -27.49 23.42
C LEU A 404 -28.30 -26.37 22.47
N LYS A 405 -28.89 -26.36 21.27
CA LYS A 405 -28.72 -25.26 20.30
C LYS A 405 -30.04 -24.58 20.05
N ALA A 406 -30.04 -23.25 20.05
CA ALA A 406 -31.20 -22.46 19.64
C ALA A 406 -31.19 -22.26 18.12
N VAL A 407 -32.29 -22.61 17.46
CA VAL A 407 -32.55 -22.33 16.04
C VAL A 407 -33.65 -21.27 15.97
N THR A 408 -33.48 -20.28 15.12
CA THR A 408 -34.46 -19.20 14.92
C THR A 408 -34.84 -19.03 13.46
N VAL A 409 -33.94 -19.43 12.56
CA VAL A 409 -34.11 -19.36 11.11
C VAL A 409 -33.48 -20.62 10.52
N TYR A 410 -34.03 -21.10 9.41
CA TYR A 410 -33.36 -22.10 8.57
C TYR A 410 -33.48 -21.74 7.10
N SER A 411 -32.54 -22.21 6.28
CA SER A 411 -32.65 -22.13 4.83
C SER A 411 -32.57 -23.50 4.20
N ILE A 412 -33.20 -23.65 3.03
CA ILE A 412 -33.14 -24.85 2.22
C ILE A 412 -32.74 -24.43 0.80
N SER A 413 -31.73 -25.10 0.25
CA SER A 413 -31.45 -25.13 -1.17
C SER A 413 -32.03 -26.40 -1.75
N SER A 414 -32.98 -26.29 -2.68
CA SER A 414 -33.54 -27.46 -3.36
C SER A 414 -32.51 -28.11 -4.29
N SER A 415 -32.66 -29.40 -4.58
CA SER A 415 -31.83 -30.09 -5.57
C SER A 415 -31.69 -29.29 -6.89
N PRO A 416 -30.46 -29.01 -7.35
CA PRO A 416 -30.23 -28.36 -8.65
C PRO A 416 -30.52 -29.31 -9.82
N PHE A 417 -30.55 -30.62 -9.54
CA PHE A 417 -30.91 -31.66 -10.49
C PHE A 417 -32.44 -31.77 -10.48
N GLY A 418 -33.07 -31.43 -11.62
CA GLY A 418 -34.53 -31.48 -11.78
C GLY A 418 -35.13 -32.87 -11.55
N GLY A 419 -36.42 -33.04 -11.82
CA GLY A 419 -37.11 -34.32 -11.61
C GLY A 419 -38.14 -34.34 -10.48
N GLY A 420 -38.54 -33.17 -9.99
CA GLY A 420 -39.69 -33.06 -9.09
C GLY A 420 -39.43 -33.49 -7.63
N VAL A 421 -38.16 -33.62 -7.23
CA VAL A 421 -37.77 -34.07 -5.88
C VAL A 421 -37.61 -32.92 -4.88
N ALA A 422 -37.87 -31.67 -5.30
CA ALA A 422 -37.76 -30.51 -4.42
C ALA A 422 -38.90 -30.53 -3.39
N PRO A 423 -38.63 -30.35 -2.08
CA PRO A 423 -39.65 -30.44 -1.05
C PRO A 423 -40.68 -29.31 -1.18
N THR A 424 -41.98 -29.62 -1.22
CA THR A 424 -43.07 -28.63 -1.26
C THR A 424 -43.82 -28.54 0.07
N SER A 425 -43.75 -29.59 0.89
CA SER A 425 -44.32 -29.60 2.24
C SER A 425 -43.44 -30.37 3.21
N TRP A 426 -43.20 -29.80 4.39
CA TRP A 426 -42.35 -30.40 5.42
C TRP A 426 -42.67 -29.86 6.81
N LYS A 427 -42.08 -30.51 7.81
CA LYS A 427 -41.98 -30.03 9.18
C LYS A 427 -40.52 -29.90 9.57
N VAL A 428 -40.19 -28.86 10.34
CA VAL A 428 -38.95 -28.85 11.11
C VAL A 428 -39.32 -29.27 12.53
N GLN A 429 -38.58 -30.22 13.08
CA GLN A 429 -38.88 -30.80 14.39
C GLN A 429 -37.65 -30.77 15.29
N GLY A 430 -37.87 -30.63 16.60
CA GLY A 430 -36.84 -30.66 17.64
C GLY A 430 -36.99 -31.86 18.58
N SER A 431 -35.86 -32.38 19.08
CA SER A 431 -35.81 -33.46 20.07
C SER A 431 -34.72 -33.21 21.13
N ASN A 432 -35.00 -33.61 22.37
CA ASN A 432 -34.06 -33.54 23.51
C ASN A 432 -33.76 -34.91 24.13
N ASP A 433 -34.29 -35.98 23.56
CA ASP A 433 -34.24 -37.36 24.05
C ASP A 433 -33.67 -38.31 22.98
N ASP A 434 -32.64 -37.85 22.26
CA ASP A 434 -31.95 -38.62 21.22
C ASP A 434 -32.86 -39.11 20.08
N GLY A 435 -33.88 -38.32 19.73
CA GLY A 435 -34.76 -38.59 18.60
C GLY A 435 -35.87 -39.59 18.91
N VAL A 436 -36.09 -39.93 20.18
CA VAL A 436 -37.21 -40.78 20.62
C VAL A 436 -38.54 -40.05 20.46
N THR A 437 -38.60 -38.78 20.87
CA THR A 437 -39.76 -37.91 20.64
C THR A 437 -39.37 -36.66 19.85
N TRP A 438 -40.31 -36.19 19.01
CA TRP A 438 -40.12 -35.04 18.13
C TRP A 438 -41.25 -34.04 18.31
N THR A 439 -40.90 -32.78 18.55
CA THR A 439 -41.84 -31.65 18.64
C THR A 439 -41.78 -30.83 17.36
N ASP A 440 -42.92 -30.53 16.74
CA ASP A 440 -42.98 -29.65 15.57
C ASP A 440 -42.63 -28.21 15.96
N VAL A 441 -41.63 -27.62 15.31
CA VAL A 441 -41.21 -26.21 15.52
C VAL A 441 -41.51 -25.32 14.31
N ASP A 442 -41.71 -25.92 13.14
CA ASP A 442 -42.24 -25.25 11.95
C ASP A 442 -43.01 -26.24 11.07
N SER A 443 -43.96 -25.71 10.28
CA SER A 443 -44.65 -26.48 9.24
C SER A 443 -44.87 -25.61 8.01
N ARG A 444 -44.46 -26.13 6.86
CA ARG A 444 -44.60 -25.46 5.55
C ARG A 444 -45.33 -26.38 4.58
N THR A 445 -46.18 -25.79 3.75
CA THR A 445 -46.95 -26.49 2.72
C THR A 445 -47.07 -25.63 1.47
N GLY A 446 -47.09 -26.24 0.30
CA GLY A 446 -47.30 -25.54 -0.98
C GLY A 446 -46.14 -24.64 -1.41
N ILE A 447 -44.92 -24.89 -0.91
CA ILE A 447 -43.74 -24.13 -1.31
C ILE A 447 -43.38 -24.43 -2.76
N SER A 448 -43.19 -23.37 -3.54
CA SER A 448 -42.76 -23.44 -4.94
C SER A 448 -41.32 -22.96 -5.08
N TRP A 449 -40.56 -23.59 -5.97
CA TRP A 449 -39.14 -23.30 -6.18
C TRP A 449 -38.91 -22.63 -7.54
N GLY A 450 -38.09 -21.59 -7.56
CA GLY A 450 -37.45 -21.11 -8.79
C GLY A 450 -36.29 -22.02 -9.20
N SER A 451 -35.69 -21.80 -10.37
CA SER A 451 -34.50 -22.54 -10.81
C SER A 451 -33.35 -22.36 -9.81
N ALA A 452 -32.93 -23.45 -9.15
CA ALA A 452 -31.83 -23.50 -8.17
C ALA A 452 -31.91 -22.41 -7.07
N ALA A 453 -33.09 -22.24 -6.47
CA ALA A 453 -33.34 -21.21 -5.46
C ALA A 453 -33.07 -21.71 -4.03
N VAL A 454 -32.33 -20.91 -3.24
CA VAL A 454 -32.30 -21.01 -1.78
C VAL A 454 -33.49 -20.24 -1.23
N GLN A 455 -34.25 -20.83 -0.30
CA GLN A 455 -35.30 -20.13 0.45
C GLN A 455 -35.00 -20.15 1.94
N THR A 456 -35.28 -19.03 2.61
CA THR A 456 -35.05 -18.84 4.05
C THR A 456 -36.37 -18.70 4.77
N PHE A 457 -36.52 -19.39 5.90
CA PHE A 457 -37.73 -19.46 6.69
C PHE A 457 -37.42 -19.10 8.15
N LYS A 458 -38.12 -18.07 8.65
CA LYS A 458 -38.06 -17.68 10.06
C LYS A 458 -39.05 -18.49 10.89
N LEU A 459 -38.60 -19.01 12.02
CA LEU A 459 -39.46 -19.68 13.00
C LEU A 459 -40.34 -18.66 13.73
N ALA A 460 -41.52 -19.09 14.18
CA ALA A 460 -42.43 -18.24 14.94
C ALA A 460 -41.86 -17.85 16.32
N ALA A 461 -41.05 -18.72 16.90
CA ALA A 461 -40.29 -18.49 18.12
C ALA A 461 -38.97 -19.26 18.07
N PRO A 462 -37.93 -18.85 18.82
CA PRO A 462 -36.71 -19.64 18.96
C PRO A 462 -37.01 -21.04 19.48
N ALA A 463 -36.56 -22.06 18.75
CA ALA A 463 -36.61 -23.45 19.17
C ALA A 463 -35.27 -23.82 19.81
N GLN A 464 -35.27 -24.58 20.93
CA GLN A 464 -34.03 -24.96 21.62
C GLN A 464 -34.00 -26.46 21.92
N PHE A 465 -33.22 -27.19 21.12
CA PHE A 465 -33.17 -28.66 21.15
C PHE A 465 -31.75 -29.19 20.94
N LYS A 466 -31.52 -30.44 21.34
CA LYS A 466 -30.27 -31.17 21.06
C LYS A 466 -30.24 -31.80 19.66
N ALA A 467 -31.39 -32.08 19.08
CA ALA A 467 -31.48 -32.55 17.70
C ALA A 467 -32.58 -31.82 16.94
N TYR A 468 -32.32 -31.57 15.66
CA TYR A 468 -33.28 -31.00 14.71
C TYR A 468 -33.44 -31.93 13.53
N ARG A 469 -34.66 -32.03 13.00
CA ARG A 469 -34.94 -32.84 11.82
C ARG A 469 -35.84 -32.11 10.84
N PHE A 470 -35.43 -32.12 9.59
CA PHE A 470 -36.26 -31.84 8.44
C PHE A 470 -37.07 -33.09 8.10
N TYR A 471 -38.40 -33.00 8.12
CA TYR A 471 -39.32 -34.10 7.87
C TYR A 471 -40.19 -33.77 6.66
N CYS A 472 -39.79 -34.27 5.49
CA CYS A 472 -40.45 -34.02 4.21
C CYS A 472 -41.72 -34.86 4.06
N THR A 473 -42.80 -34.26 3.59
CA THR A 473 -44.11 -34.91 3.41
C THR A 473 -44.67 -34.79 2.00
N ALA A 474 -44.22 -33.80 1.21
CA ALA A 474 -44.56 -33.69 -0.21
C ALA A 474 -43.41 -33.04 -1.01
N VAL A 475 -43.34 -33.36 -2.30
CA VAL A 475 -42.35 -32.82 -3.26
C VAL A 475 -43.06 -32.27 -4.51
N SER A 476 -42.31 -31.64 -5.42
CA SER A 476 -42.87 -30.86 -6.54
C SER A 476 -43.33 -31.69 -7.74
N GLY A 477 -42.84 -32.92 -7.89
CA GLY A 477 -43.22 -33.83 -8.96
C GLY A 477 -44.46 -34.65 -8.60
N GLN A 478 -45.45 -34.68 -9.49
CA GLN A 478 -46.70 -35.45 -9.30
C GLN A 478 -46.46 -36.95 -9.07
N PHE A 479 -45.37 -37.49 -9.62
CA PHE A 479 -44.99 -38.90 -9.48
C PHE A 479 -43.68 -39.11 -8.70
N ALA A 480 -43.08 -38.03 -8.20
CA ALA A 480 -41.87 -38.12 -7.39
C ALA A 480 -42.25 -38.57 -5.98
N THR A 481 -41.62 -39.64 -5.51
CA THR A 481 -41.83 -40.18 -4.16
C THR A 481 -40.63 -39.95 -3.25
N THR A 482 -39.56 -39.34 -3.73
CA THR A 482 -38.32 -39.09 -2.99
C THR A 482 -38.02 -37.59 -2.91
N VAL A 483 -37.20 -37.19 -1.94
CA VAL A 483 -36.75 -35.80 -1.73
C VAL A 483 -35.25 -35.66 -2.01
N GLY A 484 -34.88 -34.53 -2.60
CA GLY A 484 -33.51 -34.10 -2.81
C GLY A 484 -33.27 -32.70 -2.25
N ILE A 485 -32.25 -32.55 -1.39
CA ILE A 485 -31.87 -31.28 -0.76
C ILE A 485 -30.40 -31.04 -1.03
N ALA A 486 -30.07 -29.88 -1.60
CA ALA A 486 -28.69 -29.47 -1.80
C ALA A 486 -28.07 -28.91 -0.53
N GLU A 487 -28.80 -28.07 0.20
CA GLU A 487 -28.34 -27.53 1.48
C GLU A 487 -29.51 -27.38 2.44
N TRP A 488 -29.28 -27.67 3.72
CA TRP A 488 -30.18 -27.34 4.82
C TRP A 488 -29.38 -26.66 5.92
N THR A 489 -29.51 -25.35 6.03
CA THR A 489 -28.73 -24.55 6.98
C THR A 489 -29.61 -24.13 8.15
N LEU A 490 -29.11 -24.32 9.37
CA LEU A 490 -29.77 -23.91 10.61
C LEU A 490 -29.03 -22.70 11.18
N PHE A 491 -29.75 -21.63 11.50
CA PHE A 491 -29.16 -20.38 12.00
C PHE A 491 -29.67 -19.99 13.38
N ASN A 492 -28.84 -19.22 14.08
CA ASN A 492 -29.23 -18.44 15.23
C ASN A 492 -29.02 -16.94 14.95
N ASP A 493 -30.12 -16.22 14.69
CA ASP A 493 -30.15 -14.76 14.45
C ASP A 493 -30.49 -13.93 15.70
N ASN A 494 -30.52 -14.54 16.89
CA ASN A 494 -30.86 -13.84 18.14
C ASN A 494 -29.73 -12.95 18.69
N LYS A 495 -28.51 -13.07 18.16
CA LYS A 495 -27.39 -12.23 18.60
C LYS A 495 -27.68 -10.77 18.30
N LYS A 496 -27.35 -9.90 19.24
CA LYS A 496 -27.58 -8.46 19.14
C LYS A 496 -26.30 -7.69 19.36
N PHE A 497 -26.28 -6.50 18.79
CA PHE A 497 -25.22 -5.53 18.94
C PHE A 497 -25.74 -4.26 19.60
N LEU A 498 -24.85 -3.59 20.30
CA LEU A 498 -24.93 -2.16 20.59
C LEU A 498 -23.76 -1.48 19.87
N VAL A 499 -23.90 -0.18 19.60
CA VAL A 499 -22.77 0.66 19.16
C VAL A 499 -22.38 1.59 20.28
N GLN A 500 -21.08 1.66 20.57
CA GLN A 500 -20.51 2.68 21.43
C GLN A 500 -19.93 3.81 20.60
N ALA A 501 -20.26 5.06 20.93
CA ALA A 501 -19.71 6.25 20.28
C ALA A 501 -18.55 6.88 21.10
N ASP A 502 -17.99 7.96 20.59
CA ASP A 502 -16.86 8.70 21.15
C ASP A 502 -17.16 9.49 22.42
N ASP A 503 -18.44 9.74 22.69
CA ASP A 503 -18.95 10.24 23.97
C ASP A 503 -18.98 9.16 25.07
N GLY A 504 -18.66 7.91 24.72
CA GLY A 504 -18.72 6.74 25.61
C GLY A 504 -20.11 6.15 25.81
N ALA A 505 -21.15 6.78 25.24
CA ALA A 505 -22.53 6.31 25.33
C ALA A 505 -22.79 5.12 24.39
N PHE A 506 -23.78 4.31 24.76
CA PHE A 506 -24.22 3.15 24.01
C PHE A 506 -25.51 3.46 23.27
N TYR A 507 -25.64 2.91 22.07
CA TYR A 507 -26.77 3.14 21.19
C TYR A 507 -27.28 1.82 20.63
N THR A 508 -28.61 1.69 20.63
CA THR A 508 -29.28 0.74 19.74
C THR A 508 -29.64 1.44 18.44
N VAL A 509 -29.80 0.67 17.36
CA VAL A 509 -30.09 1.22 16.04
C VAL A 509 -31.24 0.48 15.39
N ALA A 510 -32.23 1.22 14.92
CA ALA A 510 -33.34 0.68 14.15
C ALA A 510 -33.64 1.60 12.97
N ASN A 511 -33.70 1.04 11.76
CA ASN A 511 -34.02 1.77 10.52
C ASN A 511 -33.17 3.04 10.30
N GLY A 512 -31.89 2.98 10.67
CA GLY A 512 -30.92 4.07 10.53
C GLY A 512 -30.90 5.07 11.68
N VAL A 513 -31.78 4.93 12.68
CA VAL A 513 -31.89 5.87 13.80
C VAL A 513 -31.12 5.36 15.01
N LEU A 514 -30.16 6.16 15.48
CA LEU A 514 -29.46 5.91 16.74
C LEU A 514 -30.31 6.35 17.94
N THR A 515 -30.57 5.43 18.85
CA THR A 515 -31.25 5.71 20.12
C THR A 515 -30.32 5.36 21.26
N GLN A 516 -29.99 6.34 22.10
CA GLN A 516 -29.12 6.12 23.26
C GLN A 516 -29.80 5.16 24.25
N VAL A 517 -29.02 4.23 24.79
CA VAL A 517 -29.43 3.27 25.83
C VAL A 517 -28.48 3.34 27.01
N THR A 518 -28.91 2.79 28.14
CA THR A 518 -28.03 2.62 29.32
C THR A 518 -26.87 1.70 28.96
N ALA A 519 -25.68 1.99 29.50
CA ALA A 519 -24.53 1.10 29.34
C ALA A 519 -24.88 -0.31 29.86
N PRO A 520 -24.57 -1.38 29.10
CA PRO A 520 -24.93 -2.74 29.50
C PRO A 520 -24.14 -3.15 30.75
N ALA A 521 -24.82 -3.71 31.73
CA ALA A 521 -24.22 -4.29 32.93
C ALA A 521 -24.06 -5.82 32.81
N SER A 522 -24.84 -6.44 31.92
CA SER A 522 -24.86 -7.88 31.67
C SER A 522 -25.17 -8.21 30.21
N ALA A 523 -24.91 -9.46 29.81
CA ALA A 523 -25.28 -9.99 28.50
C ALA A 523 -26.77 -9.80 28.17
N ALA A 524 -27.63 -9.96 29.18
CA ALA A 524 -29.08 -9.83 29.02
C ALA A 524 -29.50 -8.42 28.56
N ASP A 525 -28.77 -7.38 28.94
CA ASP A 525 -29.08 -6.00 28.55
C ASP A 525 -28.89 -5.80 27.03
N ILE A 526 -27.84 -6.40 26.45
CA ILE A 526 -27.56 -6.37 25.01
C ILE A 526 -28.60 -7.18 24.26
N THR A 527 -28.93 -8.38 24.71
CA THR A 527 -30.00 -9.20 24.11
C THR A 527 -31.35 -8.48 24.13
N ALA A 528 -31.67 -7.73 25.20
CA ALA A 528 -32.96 -7.06 25.35
C ALA A 528 -33.08 -5.76 24.53
N THR A 529 -31.99 -4.99 24.38
CA THR A 529 -32.05 -3.64 23.81
C THR A 529 -31.27 -3.46 22.51
N GLY A 530 -30.39 -4.40 22.16
CA GLY A 530 -29.54 -4.32 20.98
C GLY A 530 -30.27 -4.61 19.68
N PHE A 531 -29.55 -4.46 18.56
CA PHE A 531 -30.05 -4.62 17.21
C PHE A 531 -29.29 -5.73 16.46
N SER A 532 -29.93 -6.34 15.46
CA SER A 532 -29.28 -7.30 14.55
C SER A 532 -29.18 -6.79 13.11
N SER A 533 -29.89 -5.70 12.78
CA SER A 533 -29.72 -4.93 11.56
C SER A 533 -30.00 -3.47 11.89
N SER A 534 -29.06 -2.60 11.56
CA SER A 534 -29.18 -1.18 11.88
C SER A 534 -30.05 -0.43 10.87
N GLY A 535 -30.22 -0.95 9.65
CA GLY A 535 -30.56 -0.11 8.50
C GLY A 535 -29.44 0.90 8.16
N LYS A 536 -29.70 1.81 7.23
CA LYS A 536 -28.72 2.81 6.80
C LYS A 536 -28.67 3.99 7.78
N ILE A 537 -27.59 4.10 8.56
CA ILE A 537 -27.33 5.25 9.41
C ILE A 537 -26.70 6.34 8.54
N THR A 538 -27.42 7.44 8.34
CA THR A 538 -27.00 8.49 7.41
C THR A 538 -26.00 9.47 8.03
N GLU A 539 -25.25 10.19 7.20
CA GLU A 539 -24.34 11.27 7.61
C GLU A 539 -24.99 12.26 8.57
N ALA A 540 -26.24 12.66 8.31
CA ALA A 540 -26.98 13.59 9.15
C ALA A 540 -27.21 13.07 10.59
N VAL A 541 -27.35 11.74 10.75
CA VAL A 541 -27.51 11.09 12.06
C VAL A 541 -26.15 10.95 12.76
N LEU A 542 -25.07 10.75 11.99
CA LEU A 542 -23.69 10.67 12.49
C LEU A 542 -23.08 12.05 12.79
N ALA A 543 -23.74 13.15 12.43
CA ALA A 543 -23.21 14.50 12.63
C ALA A 543 -22.81 14.74 14.10
N GLY A 544 -21.51 14.98 14.32
CA GLY A 544 -20.95 15.17 15.66
C GLY A 544 -20.92 13.92 16.54
N LYS A 545 -21.03 12.72 15.96
CA LYS A 545 -20.95 11.42 16.64
C LYS A 545 -20.04 10.48 15.87
N LYS A 546 -18.97 10.03 16.51
CA LYS A 546 -18.04 9.06 15.93
C LYS A 546 -18.29 7.70 16.56
N LEU A 547 -18.73 6.73 15.76
CA LEU A 547 -18.88 5.35 16.23
C LEU A 547 -17.50 4.74 16.44
N LEU A 548 -17.29 4.09 17.59
CA LEU A 548 -15.99 3.54 17.99
C LEU A 548 -15.98 2.02 18.05
N LYS A 549 -17.02 1.41 18.62
CA LYS A 549 -17.06 -0.03 18.86
C LYS A 549 -18.44 -0.60 18.59
N LEU A 550 -18.45 -1.77 17.97
CA LEU A 550 -19.60 -2.68 17.97
C LEU A 550 -19.44 -3.59 19.18
N VAL A 551 -20.47 -3.72 20.01
CA VAL A 551 -20.43 -4.47 21.27
C VAL A 551 -21.51 -5.55 21.25
N SER A 552 -21.17 -6.77 21.63
CA SER A 552 -22.09 -7.91 21.73
C SER A 552 -21.84 -8.69 23.02
N ASP A 553 -22.81 -9.52 23.38
CA ASP A 553 -22.72 -10.47 24.49
C ASP A 553 -22.13 -11.84 24.10
N PHE A 554 -21.93 -12.07 22.80
CA PHE A 554 -21.40 -13.30 22.23
C PHE A 554 -20.38 -13.00 21.12
N PRO A 555 -19.48 -13.94 20.79
CA PRO A 555 -18.68 -13.82 19.57
C PRO A 555 -19.62 -13.83 18.37
N ALA A 556 -19.56 -12.80 17.53
CA ALA A 556 -20.47 -12.61 16.41
C ALA A 556 -19.75 -11.95 15.24
N SER A 557 -20.21 -12.27 14.03
CA SER A 557 -19.78 -11.62 12.80
C SER A 557 -20.81 -10.60 12.38
N CYS A 558 -20.37 -9.40 12.02
CA CYS A 558 -21.20 -8.31 11.52
C CYS A 558 -20.69 -7.88 10.16
N ARG A 559 -21.55 -7.89 9.15
CA ARG A 559 -21.29 -7.22 7.88
C ARG A 559 -21.47 -5.73 8.11
N VAL A 560 -20.47 -4.97 7.69
CA VAL A 560 -20.51 -3.51 7.73
C VAL A 560 -20.39 -2.99 6.31
N ILE A 561 -21.28 -2.07 5.93
CA ILE A 561 -21.24 -1.38 4.64
C ILE A 561 -21.08 0.10 4.92
N TYR A 562 -20.00 0.68 4.42
CA TYR A 562 -19.74 2.11 4.44
C TYR A 562 -20.08 2.66 3.06
N SER A 563 -20.86 3.73 3.02
CA SER A 563 -20.97 4.52 1.80
C SER A 563 -19.82 5.53 1.79
N PRO A 564 -18.79 5.40 0.94
CA PRO A 564 -17.66 6.31 0.98
C PRO A 564 -18.06 7.70 0.41
N TYR A 565 -17.30 8.72 0.79
CA TYR A 565 -17.27 9.96 0.00
C TYR A 565 -16.57 9.69 -1.35
N PRO A 566 -16.78 10.51 -2.39
CA PRO A 566 -15.93 10.51 -3.57
C PRO A 566 -14.45 10.57 -3.16
N GLN A 567 -13.68 9.60 -3.65
CA GLN A 567 -12.26 9.45 -3.36
C GLN A 567 -11.42 9.97 -4.52
N ILE A 568 -10.19 10.41 -4.23
CA ILE A 568 -9.23 10.84 -5.25
C ILE A 568 -7.84 10.25 -4.98
N ALA A 569 -7.14 9.86 -6.04
CA ALA A 569 -5.74 9.46 -6.04
C ALA A 569 -4.98 10.28 -7.07
N ILE A 570 -3.94 10.99 -6.63
CA ILE A 570 -3.11 11.85 -7.48
C ILE A 570 -1.67 11.33 -7.45
N GLN A 571 -1.10 10.99 -8.60
CA GLN A 571 0.30 10.55 -8.67
C GLN A 571 1.25 11.62 -8.13
N LYS A 572 2.16 11.24 -7.22
CA LYS A 572 3.17 12.14 -6.64
C LYS A 572 4.25 12.51 -7.66
N LEU A 573 4.65 11.54 -8.47
CA LEU A 573 5.69 11.70 -9.47
C LEU A 573 5.07 11.93 -10.84
N VAL A 574 5.67 12.86 -11.58
CA VAL A 574 5.39 13.05 -12.99
C VAL A 574 6.36 12.16 -13.76
N THR A 575 5.85 11.18 -14.50
CA THR A 575 6.66 10.34 -15.38
C THR A 575 7.27 11.22 -16.46
N LYS A 576 8.60 11.20 -16.60
CA LYS A 576 9.34 12.00 -17.58
C LYS A 576 9.80 11.16 -18.76
N ALA A 577 9.76 11.73 -19.96
CA ALA A 577 10.36 11.16 -21.15
C ALA A 577 10.98 12.25 -22.02
N ASN A 578 12.00 11.90 -22.81
CA ASN A 578 12.68 12.83 -23.73
C ASN A 578 11.73 13.35 -24.82
N SER A 579 10.72 12.55 -25.19
CA SER A 579 9.61 12.96 -26.04
C SER A 579 8.39 12.09 -25.76
N TRP A 580 7.20 12.69 -25.77
CA TRP A 580 5.92 11.99 -25.72
C TRP A 580 5.26 11.84 -27.08
N SER A 581 5.94 12.22 -28.17
CA SER A 581 5.46 12.01 -29.55
C SER A 581 5.29 10.53 -29.93
N SER A 582 5.86 9.62 -29.15
CA SER A 582 5.73 8.17 -29.31
C SER A 582 4.55 7.57 -28.54
N LEU A 583 3.84 8.34 -27.72
CA LEU A 583 2.67 7.86 -26.97
C LEU A 583 1.53 7.51 -27.93
N VAL A 584 1.09 6.26 -27.89
CA VAL A 584 0.04 5.73 -28.76
C VAL A 584 -1.30 5.75 -28.03
N SER A 585 -1.33 5.21 -26.82
CA SER A 585 -2.53 5.11 -26.01
C SER A 585 -2.19 4.95 -24.53
N VAL A 586 -3.20 5.24 -23.70
CA VAL A 586 -3.20 4.96 -22.26
C VAL A 586 -4.41 4.07 -22.00
N VAL A 587 -4.18 2.90 -21.43
CA VAL A 587 -5.21 1.89 -21.20
C VAL A 587 -5.17 1.48 -19.74
N SER A 588 -6.35 1.23 -19.17
CA SER A 588 -6.52 0.69 -17.84
C SER A 588 -7.50 -0.47 -17.92
N THR A 589 -7.25 -1.54 -17.16
CA THR A 589 -8.30 -2.51 -16.82
C THR A 589 -8.98 -2.05 -15.54
N TYR A 590 -10.31 -2.08 -15.55
CA TYR A 590 -11.14 -1.59 -14.46
C TYR A 590 -12.48 -2.33 -14.45
N THR A 591 -13.12 -2.34 -13.30
CA THR A 591 -14.47 -2.88 -13.12
C THR A 591 -15.40 -1.76 -12.68
N GLN A 592 -16.52 -1.60 -13.39
CA GLN A 592 -17.61 -0.71 -13.01
C GLN A 592 -18.96 -1.43 -13.14
N SER A 593 -19.81 -1.32 -12.12
CA SER A 593 -21.20 -1.81 -12.16
C SER A 593 -22.13 -0.90 -11.35
N GLY A 594 -23.43 -0.99 -11.64
CA GLY A 594 -24.42 -0.11 -11.04
C GLY A 594 -24.16 1.35 -11.41
N THR A 595 -24.13 2.22 -10.40
CA THR A 595 -23.78 3.64 -10.54
C THR A 595 -22.34 3.95 -10.14
N GLY A 596 -21.51 2.93 -9.89
CA GLY A 596 -20.10 3.07 -9.55
C GLY A 596 -19.31 3.78 -10.64
N ASN A 597 -18.53 4.80 -10.24
CA ASN A 597 -17.99 5.76 -11.18
C ASN A 597 -16.48 5.98 -11.03
N ILE A 598 -15.75 5.98 -12.15
CA ILE A 598 -14.32 6.31 -12.21
C ILE A 598 -14.11 7.43 -13.24
N ARG A 599 -13.31 8.42 -12.87
CA ARG A 599 -12.90 9.53 -13.74
C ARG A 599 -11.41 9.80 -13.65
N VAL A 600 -10.85 10.29 -14.73
CA VAL A 600 -9.42 10.57 -14.85
C VAL A 600 -9.15 11.94 -15.44
N ALA A 601 -8.10 12.60 -14.95
CA ALA A 601 -7.50 13.77 -15.56
C ALA A 601 -5.99 13.56 -15.71
N VAL A 602 -5.39 14.28 -16.65
CA VAL A 602 -3.98 14.17 -17.00
C VAL A 602 -3.27 15.49 -16.73
N SER A 603 -2.04 15.44 -16.25
CA SER A 603 -1.21 16.63 -16.04
C SER A 603 0.18 16.43 -16.65
N ARG A 604 0.79 17.53 -17.13
CA ARG A 604 2.20 17.57 -17.57
C ARG A 604 3.18 17.91 -16.46
N ASN A 605 2.68 18.56 -15.41
CA ASN A 605 3.50 19.16 -14.35
C ASN A 605 3.06 18.75 -12.93
N GLY A 606 1.99 17.97 -12.79
CA GLY A 606 1.43 17.53 -11.52
C GLY A 606 0.64 18.61 -10.76
N THR A 607 0.41 19.78 -11.35
CA THR A 607 -0.25 20.92 -10.69
C THR A 607 -1.49 21.41 -11.44
N ASP A 608 -1.42 21.52 -12.77
CA ASP A 608 -2.55 21.84 -13.62
C ASP A 608 -3.08 20.56 -14.30
N TRP A 609 -4.36 20.27 -14.12
CA TRP A 609 -4.98 19.04 -14.61
C TRP A 609 -5.87 19.36 -15.79
N SER A 610 -5.83 18.50 -16.81
CA SER A 610 -6.56 18.69 -18.07
C SER A 610 -7.32 17.45 -18.48
N VAL A 611 -8.37 17.68 -19.26
CA VAL A 611 -9.23 16.66 -19.85
C VAL A 611 -9.37 16.86 -21.35
N TRP A 612 -9.58 15.77 -22.07
CA TRP A 612 -9.89 15.78 -23.49
C TRP A 612 -11.40 15.83 -23.70
N ASN A 613 -11.89 16.84 -24.40
CA ASN A 613 -13.32 17.02 -24.67
C ASN A 613 -13.80 16.42 -26.00
N GLY A 614 -12.94 15.68 -26.70
CA GLY A 614 -13.18 15.16 -28.05
C GLY A 614 -12.47 15.95 -29.17
N SER A 615 -12.10 17.20 -28.90
CA SER A 615 -11.48 18.10 -29.89
C SER A 615 -10.23 18.83 -29.41
N ALA A 616 -10.15 19.14 -28.11
CA ALA A 616 -9.03 19.85 -27.51
C ALA A 616 -8.82 19.41 -26.05
N TRP A 617 -7.59 19.63 -25.57
CA TRP A 617 -7.26 19.54 -24.15
C TRP A 617 -7.67 20.83 -23.45
N SER A 618 -8.48 20.71 -22.40
CA SER A 618 -8.92 21.84 -21.58
C SER A 618 -8.54 21.61 -20.12
N SER A 619 -7.95 22.62 -19.48
CA SER A 619 -7.65 22.59 -18.06
C SER A 619 -8.95 22.57 -17.22
N ILE A 620 -8.96 21.72 -16.21
CA ILE A 620 -9.92 21.72 -15.10
C ILE A 620 -9.30 22.36 -13.84
N GLY A 621 -8.10 22.91 -13.94
CA GLY A 621 -7.35 23.55 -12.85
C GLY A 621 -6.74 22.57 -11.86
N ALA A 622 -6.30 23.10 -10.71
CA ALA A 622 -5.68 22.30 -9.66
C ALA A 622 -6.66 21.31 -9.00
N LEU A 623 -6.09 20.21 -8.50
CA LEU A 623 -6.76 19.19 -7.69
C LEU A 623 -5.99 19.02 -6.39
N ALA A 624 -6.71 18.91 -5.28
CA ALA A 624 -6.19 18.61 -3.95
C ALA A 624 -6.66 17.24 -3.49
N VAL A 625 -6.13 16.79 -2.35
CA VAL A 625 -6.42 15.47 -1.77
C VAL A 625 -7.64 15.59 -0.84
N ASP A 626 -8.78 15.94 -1.41
CA ASP A 626 -10.03 16.18 -0.68
C ASP A 626 -11.26 15.74 -1.49
N THR A 627 -12.38 15.60 -0.78
CA THR A 627 -13.67 15.21 -1.36
C THR A 627 -14.18 16.24 -2.38
N THR A 628 -13.85 17.52 -2.22
CA THR A 628 -14.25 18.58 -3.15
C THR A 628 -13.60 18.38 -4.51
N SER A 629 -12.30 18.11 -4.54
CA SER A 629 -11.52 17.83 -5.74
C SER A 629 -11.89 16.49 -6.35
N ALA A 630 -12.16 15.47 -5.51
CA ALA A 630 -12.72 14.21 -5.97
C ALA A 630 -14.06 14.42 -6.70
N THR A 631 -15.00 15.14 -6.09
CA THR A 631 -16.31 15.45 -6.68
C THR A 631 -16.17 16.27 -7.97
N LYS A 632 -15.28 17.27 -7.99
CA LYS A 632 -14.96 18.06 -9.18
C LYS A 632 -14.45 17.16 -10.32
N LEU A 633 -13.56 16.22 -10.02
CA LEU A 633 -13.04 15.27 -11.01
C LEU A 633 -14.09 14.24 -11.45
N ILE A 634 -14.99 13.81 -10.55
CA ILE A 634 -16.15 12.98 -10.92
C ILE A 634 -17.06 13.70 -11.95
N GLY A 635 -17.28 15.01 -11.76
CA GLY A 635 -18.12 15.81 -12.65
C GLY A 635 -17.46 16.23 -13.97
N SER A 636 -16.14 16.50 -13.95
CA SER A 636 -15.44 17.13 -15.09
C SER A 636 -14.39 16.23 -15.75
N GLY A 637 -14.04 15.11 -15.13
CA GLY A 637 -13.02 14.18 -15.62
C GLY A 637 -13.46 13.38 -16.84
N MET A 638 -12.49 12.70 -17.46
CA MET A 638 -12.75 11.79 -18.57
C MET A 638 -13.18 10.41 -18.07
N LEU A 639 -14.01 9.72 -18.85
CA LEU A 639 -14.21 8.27 -18.71
C LEU A 639 -12.91 7.55 -19.05
N LEU A 640 -12.63 6.42 -18.39
CA LEU A 640 -11.48 5.58 -18.72
C LEU A 640 -11.54 5.05 -20.17
N SER A 641 -12.74 4.73 -20.66
CA SER A 641 -12.96 4.38 -22.08
C SER A 641 -12.66 5.53 -23.04
N SER A 642 -12.95 6.77 -22.66
CA SER A 642 -12.60 7.95 -23.46
C SER A 642 -11.09 8.16 -23.53
N VAL A 643 -10.36 7.95 -22.43
CA VAL A 643 -8.89 8.02 -22.41
C VAL A 643 -8.27 6.95 -23.32
N ALA A 644 -8.79 5.72 -23.27
CA ALA A 644 -8.34 4.63 -24.14
C ALA A 644 -8.58 4.91 -25.64
N ALA A 645 -9.56 5.75 -25.97
CA ALA A 645 -9.89 6.14 -27.33
C ALA A 645 -9.08 7.34 -27.87
N ILE A 646 -8.30 8.04 -27.03
CA ILE A 646 -7.45 9.15 -27.46
C ILE A 646 -6.34 8.59 -28.36
N THR A 647 -6.31 9.07 -29.62
CA THR A 647 -5.33 8.65 -30.63
C THR A 647 -3.95 9.29 -30.39
N SER A 648 -2.91 8.74 -31.00
CA SER A 648 -1.54 9.30 -30.93
C SER A 648 -1.48 10.77 -31.36
N ALA A 649 -2.22 11.14 -32.40
CA ALA A 649 -2.29 12.53 -32.87
C ALA A 649 -2.93 13.47 -31.83
N GLN A 650 -3.96 13.00 -31.11
CA GLN A 650 -4.62 13.77 -30.06
C GLN A 650 -3.79 13.83 -28.77
N TRP A 651 -3.05 12.77 -28.43
CA TRP A 651 -2.05 12.82 -27.36
C TRP A 651 -0.95 13.83 -27.68
N ALA A 652 -0.49 13.89 -28.93
CA ALA A 652 0.50 14.88 -29.35
C ALA A 652 0.00 16.34 -29.15
N MET A 653 -1.31 16.59 -29.20
CA MET A 653 -1.87 17.94 -28.94
C MET A 653 -1.73 18.39 -27.48
N LEU A 654 -1.54 17.46 -26.52
CA LEU A 654 -1.26 17.81 -25.12
C LEU A 654 0.12 18.47 -24.98
N TYR A 655 1.05 18.10 -25.85
CA TYR A 655 2.45 18.49 -25.81
C TYR A 655 2.75 19.53 -26.90
N THR A 656 2.98 20.77 -26.49
CA THR A 656 3.56 21.79 -27.37
C THR A 656 5.00 21.39 -27.70
N ASN A 657 5.40 21.31 -28.97
CA ASN A 657 6.76 20.92 -29.41
C ASN A 657 7.84 21.60 -28.56
N THR A 658 8.51 20.85 -27.68
CA THR A 658 9.48 21.37 -26.71
C THR A 658 10.92 21.35 -27.22
N SER A 659 11.15 21.10 -28.51
CA SER A 659 12.52 21.06 -29.09
C SER A 659 13.48 20.13 -28.32
N GLY A 660 12.97 19.02 -27.76
CA GLY A 660 13.77 18.02 -27.03
C GLY A 660 13.91 18.25 -25.52
N VAL A 661 13.20 19.20 -24.90
CA VAL A 661 13.13 19.30 -23.43
C VAL A 661 12.26 18.16 -22.88
N PRO A 662 12.72 17.38 -21.88
CA PRO A 662 11.92 16.34 -21.25
C PRO A 662 10.61 16.88 -20.70
N ASP A 663 9.50 16.31 -21.16
CA ASP A 663 8.16 16.68 -20.71
C ASP A 663 7.58 15.56 -19.83
N GLY A 664 6.47 15.84 -19.15
CA GLY A 664 5.88 14.95 -18.17
C GLY A 664 4.49 14.46 -18.52
N ILE A 665 4.12 13.30 -17.98
CA ILE A 665 2.73 12.87 -17.86
C ILE A 665 2.48 12.37 -16.43
N SER A 666 1.29 12.65 -15.91
CA SER A 666 0.83 12.25 -14.59
C SER A 666 -0.68 12.11 -14.62
N PHE A 667 -1.22 11.25 -13.76
CA PHE A 667 -2.64 10.92 -13.72
C PHE A 667 -3.24 11.19 -12.34
N ALA A 668 -4.47 11.70 -12.35
CA ALA A 668 -5.32 11.80 -11.18
C ALA A 668 -6.61 11.02 -11.46
N PHE A 669 -7.01 10.18 -10.52
CA PHE A 669 -8.20 9.35 -10.59
C PHE A 669 -9.17 9.77 -9.49
N ALA A 670 -10.45 9.89 -9.81
CA ALA A 670 -11.51 9.95 -8.80
C ALA A 670 -12.41 8.73 -8.93
N ILE A 671 -12.77 8.15 -7.79
CA ILE A 671 -13.67 6.99 -7.71
C ILE A 671 -14.82 7.32 -6.75
N ASP A 672 -16.04 7.02 -7.17
CA ASP A 672 -17.25 7.22 -6.37
C ASP A 672 -18.16 5.99 -6.41
N LEU A 673 -18.81 5.71 -5.28
CA LEU A 673 -19.78 4.63 -5.10
C LEU A 673 -21.08 5.21 -4.52
N PRO A 674 -21.93 5.82 -5.37
CA PRO A 674 -23.18 6.44 -4.91
C PRO A 674 -24.05 5.49 -4.06
N VAL A 675 -24.14 4.21 -4.46
CA VAL A 675 -24.85 3.13 -3.78
C VAL A 675 -23.89 2.00 -3.42
N ALA A 676 -23.12 2.18 -2.34
CA ALA A 676 -22.05 1.25 -1.93
C ALA A 676 -22.46 -0.22 -1.72
N ALA A 677 -23.75 -0.51 -1.51
CA ALA A 677 -24.24 -1.88 -1.36
C ALA A 677 -24.27 -2.67 -2.69
N THR A 678 -24.35 -1.99 -3.83
CA THR A 678 -24.52 -2.62 -5.16
C THR A 678 -23.52 -2.14 -6.21
N ASP A 679 -22.96 -0.95 -6.02
CA ASP A 679 -22.01 -0.35 -6.95
C ASP A 679 -20.64 -1.00 -6.83
N VAL A 680 -19.97 -1.16 -7.97
CA VAL A 680 -18.56 -1.54 -8.04
C VAL A 680 -17.83 -0.49 -8.86
N ALA A 681 -16.67 -0.05 -8.40
CA ALA A 681 -15.77 0.83 -9.12
C ALA A 681 -14.34 0.55 -8.63
N SER A 682 -13.51 -0.01 -9.50
CA SER A 682 -12.14 -0.39 -9.16
C SER A 682 -11.22 -0.36 -10.38
N MET A 683 -9.94 -0.10 -10.17
CA MET A 683 -8.91 -0.10 -11.23
C MET A 683 -7.85 -1.14 -10.92
N ASP A 684 -7.56 -2.03 -11.87
CA ASP A 684 -6.59 -3.13 -11.67
C ASP A 684 -5.21 -2.78 -12.24
N ASN A 685 -5.13 -1.93 -13.26
CA ASN A 685 -3.84 -1.42 -13.75
C ASN A 685 -3.97 -0.10 -14.51
N LEU A 686 -2.81 0.48 -14.80
CA LEU A 686 -2.60 1.58 -15.73
C LEU A 686 -1.39 1.27 -16.62
N SER A 687 -1.58 1.31 -17.93
CA SER A 687 -0.53 1.02 -18.92
C SER A 687 -0.48 2.06 -20.03
N LEU A 688 0.74 2.36 -20.47
CA LEU A 688 1.00 3.17 -21.66
C LEU A 688 1.37 2.25 -22.81
N THR A 689 0.91 2.55 -24.02
CA THR A 689 1.50 1.97 -25.24
C THR A 689 2.32 3.05 -25.91
N ILE A 690 3.60 2.78 -26.12
CA ILE A 690 4.51 3.66 -26.86
C ILE A 690 4.97 2.97 -28.14
N THR A 691 5.32 3.78 -29.14
CA THR A 691 6.02 3.30 -30.34
C THR A 691 7.52 3.39 -30.07
N ALA A 692 8.21 2.26 -30.05
CA ALA A 692 9.67 2.26 -29.93
C ALA A 692 10.30 2.74 -31.25
N SER A 693 11.46 3.37 -31.17
CA SER A 693 12.26 3.68 -32.36
C SER A 693 13.03 2.44 -32.82
N ALA A 694 12.93 2.09 -34.11
CA ALA A 694 13.84 1.14 -34.76
C ALA A 694 14.93 1.91 -35.51
N TRP A 695 16.14 1.35 -35.61
CA TRP A 695 17.24 1.98 -36.33
C TRP A 695 17.74 1.04 -37.43
N LYS A 696 17.38 1.33 -38.68
CA LYS A 696 17.70 0.50 -39.86
C LYS A 696 19.04 0.90 -40.45
N LEU A 697 19.93 -0.08 -40.66
CA LEU A 697 21.16 0.11 -41.43
C LEU A 697 20.83 0.54 -42.86
N GLN A 698 21.42 1.66 -43.28
CA GLN A 698 21.17 2.26 -44.58
C GLN A 698 22.07 1.64 -45.65
N THR A 699 21.50 1.41 -46.82
CA THR A 699 22.21 0.95 -48.01
C THR A 699 22.95 2.11 -48.70
N PRO A 700 23.94 1.81 -49.57
CA PRO A 700 24.63 2.85 -50.36
C PRO A 700 23.72 3.70 -51.27
N ALA A 701 22.52 3.22 -51.59
CA ALA A 701 21.53 3.98 -52.35
C ALA A 701 20.71 4.95 -51.48
N GLU A 702 20.56 4.65 -50.19
CA GLU A 702 19.80 5.46 -49.21
C GLU A 702 20.67 6.53 -48.56
N VAL A 703 21.97 6.25 -48.39
CA VAL A 703 22.97 7.17 -47.84
C VAL A 703 24.28 7.02 -48.62
N GLU A 704 24.77 8.14 -49.12
CA GLU A 704 26.11 8.25 -49.71
C GLU A 704 27.13 8.65 -48.65
N ILE A 705 28.17 7.83 -48.46
CA ILE A 705 29.31 8.12 -47.57
C ILE A 705 30.56 8.24 -48.42
N ARG A 706 31.34 9.31 -48.22
CA ARG A 706 32.61 9.53 -48.94
C ARG A 706 33.73 9.85 -47.96
N TRP A 707 34.88 9.19 -48.16
CA TRP A 707 36.11 9.47 -47.45
C TRP A 707 37.01 10.38 -48.27
N TYR A 708 37.59 11.37 -47.62
CA TYR A 708 38.60 12.28 -48.13
C TYR A 708 39.79 12.27 -47.18
N ARG A 709 40.89 12.93 -47.58
CA ARG A 709 42.13 12.96 -46.81
C ARG A 709 41.94 13.54 -45.40
N ASP A 710 41.09 14.55 -45.25
CA ASP A 710 40.89 15.35 -44.04
C ASP A 710 39.42 15.40 -43.58
N GLN A 711 38.54 14.62 -44.22
CA GLN A 711 37.12 14.60 -43.86
C GLN A 711 36.43 13.31 -44.28
N VAL A 712 35.32 13.00 -43.61
CA VAL A 712 34.32 12.02 -44.05
C VAL A 712 32.99 12.74 -44.20
N THR A 713 32.27 12.45 -45.27
CA THR A 713 30.98 13.09 -45.55
C THR A 713 29.85 12.07 -45.58
N PHE A 714 28.69 12.50 -45.12
CA PHE A 714 27.46 11.72 -45.06
C PHE A 714 26.33 12.48 -45.73
N LYS A 715 25.68 11.89 -46.74
CA LYS A 715 24.58 12.49 -47.51
C LYS A 715 23.39 11.54 -47.63
N PRO A 716 22.31 11.77 -46.87
CA PRO A 716 21.07 11.03 -47.00
C PRO A 716 20.31 11.34 -48.29
N ALA A 717 19.59 10.35 -48.81
CA ALA A 717 18.65 10.52 -49.91
C ALA A 717 17.24 10.99 -49.46
N SER A 718 16.96 10.98 -48.15
CA SER A 718 15.65 11.36 -47.59
C SER A 718 15.79 12.06 -46.23
N THR A 719 14.72 12.74 -45.82
CA THR A 719 14.63 13.37 -44.49
C THR A 719 14.41 12.32 -43.40
N GLY A 720 14.76 12.68 -42.17
CA GLY A 720 14.61 11.84 -40.98
C GLY A 720 15.76 11.98 -39.99
N ASN A 721 15.69 11.23 -38.89
CA ASN A 721 16.77 11.15 -37.93
C ASN A 721 17.75 10.05 -38.33
N TYR A 722 19.04 10.36 -38.28
CA TYR A 722 20.12 9.45 -38.65
C TYR A 722 21.17 9.37 -37.55
N LYS A 723 21.78 8.20 -37.40
CA LYS A 723 23.02 8.00 -36.65
C LYS A 723 24.10 7.63 -37.64
N PHE A 724 25.10 8.48 -37.79
CA PHE A 724 26.26 8.22 -38.64
C PHE A 724 27.42 7.74 -37.77
N ALA A 725 27.95 6.57 -38.08
CA ALA A 725 29.07 5.94 -37.39
C ALA A 725 30.25 5.81 -38.35
N TYR A 726 31.44 6.26 -37.95
CA TYR A 726 32.65 6.10 -38.75
C TYR A 726 33.85 5.76 -37.86
N GLN A 727 34.72 4.87 -38.35
CA GLN A 727 35.95 4.49 -37.64
C GLN A 727 36.91 5.66 -37.58
N ARG A 728 37.64 5.78 -36.47
CA ARG A 728 38.69 6.79 -36.37
C ARG A 728 39.93 6.35 -37.16
N PRO A 729 40.47 7.24 -38.01
CA PRO A 729 41.68 6.96 -38.77
C PRO A 729 42.98 6.90 -37.99
#